data_AF-A0A6F9DHJ6-F1
#
_entry.id   AF-A0A6F9DHJ6-F1
#
_cell.length_a   1.000
_cell.length_b   1.000
_cell.length_c   1.000
_cell.angle_alpha   90.00
_cell.angle_beta   90.00
_cell.angle_gamma   90.00
#
_symmetry.space_group_name_H-M   'P 1'
#
loop_
_entity.id
_entity.type
_entity.pdbx_description
1 polymer ?
#
loop_
_entity_poly.entity_id
_entity_poly.type
_entity_poly.pdbx_seq_one_letter_code
_entity_poly.pdbx_strand_id
1 'polypeptide(L)'
;MANLFEGQAVPGQGSSNQMQIGSIERLFLNSAVQMENGSTDAPKISTEINRVRQSVANYTETETYKHTLNICQSRERLILHCHGYPGTGKSEIVRKLAKEFPFNLGNNNSLFVKWHIECGDCKHDIMSELQELVKLMHKQFLLPAGCPYQEIIDSLEREVAAPLVDALQKAGIPVLVVLEDVPNKHYKLVSDFLRLVNESQSSVLHVYLAMRKKSSIFEENELKKMINYHNVPVPGFSKKEGMAYLVNGTVDEEEYKYAEKIYNRFSGNPLGLRSAKGFCEKSRINFEDYMEWIEDDDQGMYELEAETISEYGDQAMHIFQAITLPFRPSEDADEKAKLLWNVLCCLSFLHYGRVPRFVIEQFCQHLREEKVRKVRLRNKTDAGLLISKMSDYQLCSVTNEDDVNFHEVVLHAFRVIVSQNADDQQRRLVQTLHVMAGVVTKDMRKGPVIKKMNAVTTHLQALLKRADPLISRKDNLMTTMILSHLHEVLGAIMIRLPQYSDMCEKYLKESKDIIWNVVTQLAEPATNCTNLLNVGNSNSVESVAQRVVKLCYEAGRKLEPGFVTKYQTTITVLRNGEELNFLENKANNKQKFSQFRKLLNGSQSLSQELISLLRESGVFLEEDVEQRVFFAARLASVLHSQSRVVLYTDKPQQIARPNYEWYSTLAHNISFYCRRTHRVGLLSEYLTIMGGTVPILLKCEKHAEQRLDMLENAKRKCEDVLEDRTNVFEEDLHENGLIQEAKGTGHSRILVLRYLVRIYAKIIKLRPNPEQKERGKQYCQQLFELAKENLGKWSISNLSLIYCAKFYCACGEFTTAVDMFSTFFSMTSSSQSHNVYSWAVYNLSRSVLAGGLQMYQQDAIQRCRNVLNSNEIISSDLNIRLTNTLHDLQNL
;
A
#
# COMPACT_ATOMS: atom_id res chain seq x y z
N MET A 1 75.28 -50.45 -6.50
CA MET A 1 74.24 -50.77 -7.50
C MET A 1 73.67 -52.12 -7.15
N ALA A 2 72.34 -52.25 -7.29
CA ALA A 2 71.56 -53.49 -7.26
C ALA A 2 71.49 -54.27 -5.92
N ASN A 3 70.25 -54.38 -5.45
CA ASN A 3 69.73 -55.34 -4.47
C ASN A 3 69.99 -56.80 -4.90
N LEU A 4 70.08 -57.70 -3.92
CA LEU A 4 69.22 -58.89 -3.72
C LEU A 4 69.86 -59.87 -2.72
N PHE A 5 69.06 -60.87 -2.30
CA PHE A 5 69.33 -62.01 -1.39
C PHE A 5 68.95 -61.79 0.08
N GLU A 6 68.23 -62.68 0.76
CA GLU A 6 67.44 -63.87 0.40
C GLU A 6 66.65 -64.27 1.67
N GLY A 7 65.49 -64.91 1.52
CA GLY A 7 64.63 -65.34 2.64
C GLY A 7 64.89 -66.77 3.12
N GLN A 8 64.16 -67.20 4.16
CA GLN A 8 63.25 -68.35 4.09
C GLN A 8 62.44 -68.59 5.39
N ALA A 9 61.19 -68.99 5.16
CA ALA A 9 60.33 -69.93 5.88
C ALA A 9 59.61 -69.57 7.20
N VAL A 10 58.28 -69.71 7.14
CA VAL A 10 57.26 -69.77 8.21
C VAL A 10 56.52 -71.12 8.04
N PRO A 11 55.93 -71.71 9.09
CA PRO A 11 54.46 -71.64 9.18
C PRO A 11 53.90 -71.52 10.62
N GLY A 12 52.79 -70.78 10.77
CA GLY A 12 51.63 -71.29 11.53
C GLY A 12 51.33 -70.77 12.95
N GLN A 13 50.80 -69.53 13.02
CA GLN A 13 49.56 -69.07 13.70
C GLN A 13 49.16 -69.53 15.13
N GLY A 14 48.71 -68.56 15.95
CA GLY A 14 47.85 -68.88 17.11
C GLY A 14 47.44 -67.83 18.15
N SER A 15 47.28 -66.54 17.81
CA SER A 15 46.47 -65.48 18.48
C SER A 15 46.75 -64.96 19.92
N SER A 16 46.91 -63.63 19.95
CA SER A 16 46.53 -62.59 20.94
C SER A 16 47.31 -62.41 22.24
N ASN A 17 48.35 -61.56 22.17
CA ASN A 17 48.91 -60.78 23.28
C ASN A 17 48.11 -59.49 23.51
N GLN A 18 47.63 -59.26 24.73
CA GLN A 18 47.48 -57.91 25.31
C GLN A 18 48.72 -57.64 26.17
N MET A 19 49.56 -56.69 25.74
CA MET A 19 50.74 -56.21 26.46
C MET A 19 50.42 -54.93 27.24
N GLN A 20 50.71 -55.00 28.54
CA GLN A 20 51.29 -53.97 29.40
C GLN A 20 50.81 -52.51 29.23
N ILE A 21 49.87 -52.14 30.10
CA ILE A 21 49.69 -50.76 30.59
C ILE A 21 50.75 -50.51 31.66
N GLY A 22 51.55 -49.46 31.47
CA GLY A 22 52.31 -48.85 32.55
C GLY A 22 53.60 -48.19 32.09
N SER A 23 53.54 -46.91 31.69
CA SER A 23 54.58 -45.88 31.94
C SER A 23 54.42 -44.61 31.06
N ILE A 24 53.42 -43.76 31.34
CA ILE A 24 53.41 -42.34 30.88
C ILE A 24 53.10 -41.34 32.03
N GLU A 25 52.68 -41.79 33.20
CA GLU A 25 52.41 -40.88 34.35
C GLU A 25 53.64 -40.50 35.19
N ARG A 26 54.84 -40.99 34.88
CA ARG A 26 56.08 -40.71 35.65
C ARG A 26 57.03 -39.68 35.05
N LEU A 27 56.70 -39.06 33.91
CA LEU A 27 57.55 -38.03 33.30
C LEU A 27 57.14 -36.58 33.61
N PHE A 28 56.00 -36.34 34.26
CA PHE A 28 55.53 -34.98 34.62
C PHE A 28 55.77 -34.58 36.09
N LEU A 29 56.35 -35.45 36.92
CA LEU A 29 56.50 -35.21 38.37
C LEU A 29 57.92 -34.89 38.84
N ASN A 30 58.92 -34.84 37.96
CA ASN A 30 60.33 -34.67 38.36
C ASN A 30 60.98 -33.31 38.04
N SER A 31 60.20 -32.29 37.69
CA SER A 31 60.70 -30.90 37.58
C SER A 31 60.22 -29.98 38.71
N ALA A 32 59.53 -30.51 39.74
CA ALA A 32 58.95 -29.74 40.83
C ALA A 32 59.74 -29.77 42.16
N VAL A 33 61.04 -30.11 42.14
CA VAL A 33 61.90 -30.01 43.33
C VAL A 33 63.24 -29.39 42.96
N GLN A 34 63.26 -28.06 42.84
CA GLN A 34 64.35 -27.19 43.28
C GLN A 34 64.00 -25.73 42.96
N MET A 35 64.02 -24.91 44.01
CA MET A 35 64.00 -23.43 44.07
C MET A 35 62.81 -22.87 44.85
N GLU A 36 62.95 -22.94 46.18
CA GLU A 36 62.41 -21.93 47.08
C GLU A 36 63.07 -20.56 46.80
N ASN A 37 62.27 -19.50 46.97
CA ASN A 37 62.59 -18.07 46.93
C ASN A 37 62.66 -17.39 45.55
N GLY A 38 61.55 -16.76 45.16
CA GLY A 38 61.52 -15.74 44.12
C GLY A 38 60.13 -15.56 43.50
N SER A 39 59.45 -14.45 43.80
CA SER A 39 58.19 -14.04 43.19
C SER A 39 58.27 -14.01 41.65
N THR A 40 57.53 -14.88 40.98
CA THR A 40 57.14 -14.74 39.57
C THR A 40 55.72 -15.28 39.40
N ASP A 41 54.82 -14.44 38.86
CA ASP A 41 53.49 -14.84 38.43
C ASP A 41 53.62 -15.94 37.36
N ALA A 42 53.40 -17.20 37.76
CA ALA A 42 53.20 -18.28 36.80
C ALA A 42 51.91 -17.99 35.99
N PRO A 43 51.95 -18.05 34.65
CA PRO A 43 50.78 -17.77 33.84
C PRO A 43 49.68 -18.81 34.17
N LYS A 44 48.54 -18.35 34.71
CA LYS A 44 47.33 -19.16 34.79
C LYS A 44 46.96 -19.60 33.37
N ILE A 45 47.24 -20.86 33.03
CA ILE A 45 46.77 -21.49 31.79
C ILE A 45 45.25 -21.58 31.91
N SER A 46 44.54 -20.64 31.28
CA SER A 46 43.09 -20.70 31.11
C SER A 46 42.77 -21.90 30.22
N THR A 47 41.97 -22.84 30.73
CA THR A 47 41.53 -24.04 30.00
C THR A 47 40.29 -23.78 29.14
N GLU A 48 39.94 -22.52 28.87
CA GLU A 48 38.79 -22.13 28.03
C GLU A 48 38.99 -20.75 27.39
N ILE A 49 38.44 -20.56 26.19
CA ILE A 49 38.19 -19.23 25.58
C ILE A 49 36.68 -19.02 25.57
N ASN A 50 36.19 -18.08 26.38
CA ASN A 50 34.79 -17.67 26.36
C ASN A 50 34.68 -16.15 26.19
N ARG A 51 34.49 -15.68 24.96
CA ARG A 51 34.28 -14.27 24.64
C ARG A 51 32.84 -13.94 24.21
N VAL A 52 31.87 -14.79 24.53
CA VAL A 52 30.47 -14.51 24.19
C VAL A 52 29.87 -13.50 25.15
N ARG A 53 29.25 -12.45 24.63
CA ARG A 53 28.52 -11.48 25.45
C ARG A 53 27.38 -12.15 26.22
N GLN A 54 27.16 -11.71 27.46
CA GLN A 54 26.04 -12.20 28.25
C GLN A 54 24.72 -11.76 27.62
N SER A 55 23.77 -12.70 27.47
CA SER A 55 22.37 -12.36 27.17
C SER A 55 21.80 -11.46 28.26
N VAL A 56 20.82 -10.63 27.91
CA VAL A 56 20.12 -9.76 28.84
C VAL A 56 19.47 -10.61 29.95
N ALA A 57 19.58 -10.15 31.21
CA ALA A 57 18.93 -10.79 32.35
C ALA A 57 17.41 -10.86 32.10
N ASN A 58 16.80 -12.01 32.35
CA ASN A 58 15.34 -12.27 32.21
C ASN A 58 14.77 -12.30 30.78
N TYR A 59 15.56 -12.56 29.73
CA TYR A 59 15.00 -12.83 28.40
C TYR A 59 14.07 -14.06 28.41
N THR A 60 12.78 -13.85 28.12
CA THR A 60 11.75 -14.89 28.12
C THR A 60 12.03 -15.96 27.07
N GLU A 61 11.93 -17.23 27.45
CA GLU A 61 12.08 -18.36 26.52
C GLU A 61 10.96 -18.40 25.50
N THR A 62 11.29 -18.05 24.26
CA THR A 62 10.33 -18.10 23.16
C THR A 62 10.17 -19.51 22.61
N GLU A 63 9.04 -19.79 21.97
CA GLU A 63 8.79 -21.01 21.20
C GLU A 63 9.84 -21.17 20.09
N THR A 64 10.25 -20.06 19.46
CA THR A 64 11.33 -20.04 18.46
C THR A 64 12.65 -20.48 19.07
N TYR A 65 13.00 -19.98 20.27
CA TYR A 65 14.21 -20.41 20.98
C TYR A 65 14.16 -21.91 21.31
N LYS A 66 13.04 -22.43 21.83
CA LYS A 66 12.90 -23.86 22.16
C LYS A 66 13.04 -24.75 20.91
N HIS A 67 12.45 -24.34 19.80
CA HIS A 67 12.61 -25.05 18.53
C HIS A 67 14.08 -25.04 18.06
N THR A 68 14.73 -23.89 18.14
CA THR A 68 16.13 -23.73 17.72
C THR A 68 17.10 -24.51 18.61
N LEU A 69 16.84 -24.57 19.91
CA LEU A 69 17.61 -25.34 20.88
C LEU A 69 17.62 -26.83 20.52
N ASN A 70 16.46 -27.41 20.19
CA ASN A 70 16.37 -28.81 19.77
C ASN A 70 17.21 -29.09 18.51
N ILE A 71 17.26 -28.16 17.55
CA ILE A 71 18.12 -28.28 16.36
C ILE A 71 19.59 -28.32 16.78
N CYS A 72 20.01 -27.40 17.64
CA CYS A 72 21.39 -27.29 18.12
C CYS A 72 21.86 -28.50 18.94
N GLN A 73 21.00 -29.07 19.78
CA GLN A 73 21.32 -30.23 20.62
C GLN A 73 21.48 -31.53 19.81
N SER A 74 20.77 -31.63 18.68
CA SER A 74 20.74 -32.84 17.85
C SER A 74 21.93 -33.01 16.91
N ARG A 75 22.90 -32.07 16.90
CA ARG A 75 23.97 -32.03 15.90
C ARG A 75 25.33 -31.73 16.53
N GLU A 76 26.36 -32.36 15.98
CA GLU A 76 27.77 -32.05 16.29
C GLU A 76 28.30 -30.90 15.42
N ARG A 77 27.71 -30.70 14.24
CA ARG A 77 28.10 -29.67 13.27
C ARG A 77 26.87 -28.91 12.80
N LEU A 78 26.93 -27.59 12.89
CA LEU A 78 25.78 -26.75 12.59
C LEU A 78 26.20 -25.35 12.16
N ILE A 79 25.69 -24.91 11.02
CA ILE A 79 25.63 -23.49 10.66
C ILE A 79 24.18 -23.06 10.86
N LEU A 80 23.92 -22.33 11.94
CA LEU A 80 22.61 -21.80 12.25
C LEU A 80 22.50 -20.37 11.76
N HIS A 81 21.55 -20.08 10.89
CA HIS A 81 21.26 -18.73 10.43
C HIS A 81 19.90 -18.27 10.96
N CYS A 82 19.95 -17.50 12.05
CA CYS A 82 18.80 -16.80 12.59
C CYS A 82 18.60 -15.47 11.86
N HIS A 83 17.50 -15.33 11.13
CA HIS A 83 17.19 -14.12 10.37
C HIS A 83 15.81 -13.56 10.70
N GLY A 84 15.63 -12.27 10.50
CA GLY A 84 14.43 -11.58 10.99
C GLY A 84 14.58 -10.06 10.94
N TYR A 85 13.45 -9.37 10.83
CA TYR A 85 13.37 -7.91 10.95
C TYR A 85 14.09 -7.37 12.22
N PRO A 86 14.78 -6.21 12.20
CA PRO A 86 15.40 -5.58 13.37
C PRO A 86 14.57 -5.63 14.67
N GLY A 87 15.23 -5.94 15.80
CA GLY A 87 14.57 -5.97 17.12
C GLY A 87 13.84 -7.28 17.49
N THR A 88 13.75 -8.27 16.59
CA THR A 88 13.05 -9.54 16.87
C THR A 88 13.69 -10.48 17.90
N GLY A 89 14.85 -10.13 18.47
CA GLY A 89 15.52 -10.94 19.49
C GLY A 89 16.51 -12.00 18.98
N LYS A 90 16.90 -11.96 17.70
CA LYS A 90 17.87 -12.91 17.09
C LYS A 90 19.17 -13.05 17.88
N SER A 91 19.80 -11.93 18.23
CA SER A 91 21.05 -11.91 18.99
C SER A 91 20.86 -12.55 20.38
N GLU A 92 19.72 -12.30 21.03
CA GLU A 92 19.44 -12.91 22.34
C GLU A 92 19.24 -14.42 22.26
N ILE A 93 18.56 -14.92 21.22
CA ILE A 93 18.44 -16.37 20.96
C ILE A 93 19.83 -16.99 20.78
N VAL A 94 20.66 -16.41 19.91
CA VAL A 94 22.00 -16.93 19.61
C VAL A 94 22.93 -16.88 20.83
N ARG A 95 22.91 -15.78 21.59
CA ARG A 95 23.69 -15.64 22.84
C ARG A 95 23.24 -16.62 23.91
N LYS A 96 21.93 -16.90 24.02
CA LYS A 96 21.40 -17.89 24.96
C LYS A 96 21.83 -19.31 24.58
N LEU A 97 21.71 -19.68 23.31
CA LEU A 97 22.21 -20.96 22.79
C LEU A 97 23.73 -21.10 22.99
N ALA A 98 24.49 -20.02 22.84
CA ALA A 98 25.93 -20.01 23.07
C ALA A 98 26.31 -20.22 24.54
N LYS A 99 25.46 -19.84 25.51
CA LYS A 99 25.68 -20.15 26.93
C LYS A 99 25.58 -21.65 27.21
N GLU A 100 24.62 -22.32 26.59
CA GLU A 100 24.37 -23.77 26.78
C GLU A 100 25.31 -24.67 25.97
N PHE A 101 25.93 -24.16 24.90
CA PHE A 101 26.97 -24.90 24.20
C PHE A 101 28.18 -25.15 25.13
N PRO A 102 28.82 -26.33 25.13
CA PRO A 102 28.45 -27.53 24.39
C PRO A 102 27.34 -28.33 25.09
N PHE A 103 26.32 -28.76 24.33
CA PHE A 103 25.06 -29.30 24.88
C PHE A 103 25.12 -30.73 25.44
N ASN A 104 26.13 -31.53 25.06
CA ASN A 104 26.18 -32.98 25.32
C ASN A 104 27.39 -33.42 26.17
N LEU A 105 28.05 -32.49 26.88
CA LEU A 105 29.16 -32.81 27.78
C LEU A 105 28.66 -32.80 29.22
N GLY A 106 28.51 -34.00 29.81
CA GLY A 106 28.15 -34.14 31.22
C GLY A 106 29.12 -33.35 32.11
N ASN A 107 28.57 -32.64 33.10
CA ASN A 107 29.27 -31.78 34.06
C ASN A 107 30.69 -32.28 34.42
N ASN A 108 31.71 -31.79 33.72
CA ASN A 108 33.12 -31.70 34.12
C ASN A 108 33.97 -31.08 33.00
N ASN A 109 34.49 -29.86 33.23
CA ASN A 109 35.64 -29.21 32.59
C ASN A 109 36.09 -29.73 31.21
N SER A 110 35.26 -29.60 30.17
CA SER A 110 35.69 -29.81 28.78
C SER A 110 36.32 -28.53 28.22
N LEU A 111 37.53 -28.60 27.67
CA LEU A 111 38.14 -27.50 26.89
C LEU A 111 37.19 -27.08 25.75
N PHE A 112 36.88 -25.78 25.62
CA PHE A 112 36.07 -25.28 24.51
C PHE A 112 36.51 -23.87 24.08
N VAL A 113 36.09 -23.50 22.88
CA VAL A 113 36.24 -22.15 22.32
C VAL A 113 34.88 -21.59 21.96
N LYS A 114 34.52 -20.45 22.55
CA LYS A 114 33.37 -19.64 22.13
C LYS A 114 33.85 -18.24 21.76
N TRP A 115 33.73 -17.90 20.49
CA TRP A 115 34.17 -16.63 19.93
C TRP A 115 32.97 -15.84 19.40
N HIS A 116 32.86 -14.57 19.73
CA HIS A 116 31.75 -13.71 19.30
C HIS A 116 32.30 -12.50 18.56
N ILE A 117 31.81 -12.31 17.34
CA ILE A 117 32.13 -11.19 16.46
C ILE A 117 30.85 -10.39 16.23
N GLU A 118 30.81 -9.15 16.71
CA GLU A 118 29.73 -8.19 16.47
C GLU A 118 30.20 -7.16 15.43
N CYS A 119 29.71 -7.28 14.20
CA CYS A 119 30.15 -6.43 13.09
C CYS A 119 29.35 -5.13 12.95
N GLY A 120 28.17 -5.03 13.59
CA GLY A 120 27.33 -3.84 13.58
C GLY A 120 28.09 -2.59 14.05
N ASP A 121 27.82 -1.45 13.40
CA ASP A 121 28.44 -0.12 13.65
C ASP A 121 29.96 -0.05 13.49
N CYS A 122 30.57 -0.95 12.71
CA CYS A 122 32.02 -1.02 12.52
C CYS A 122 32.81 -1.27 13.83
N LYS A 123 32.18 -1.83 14.86
CA LYS A 123 32.83 -2.11 16.15
C LYS A 123 34.00 -3.10 16.00
N HIS A 124 33.79 -4.19 15.26
CA HIS A 124 34.80 -5.21 15.03
C HIS A 124 34.86 -5.62 13.56
N ASP A 125 36.09 -5.80 13.07
CA ASP A 125 36.41 -6.30 11.74
C ASP A 125 36.56 -7.83 11.78
N ILE A 126 35.81 -8.57 10.96
CA ILE A 126 35.77 -10.04 11.03
C ILE A 126 37.16 -10.66 10.83
N MET A 127 37.93 -10.12 9.90
CA MET A 127 39.27 -10.61 9.62
C MET A 127 40.17 -10.43 10.84
N SER A 128 40.18 -9.22 11.43
CA SER A 128 40.96 -8.90 12.63
C SER A 128 40.57 -9.77 13.83
N GLU A 129 39.27 -10.01 14.05
CA GLU A 129 38.77 -10.86 15.14
C GLU A 129 39.13 -12.33 14.97
N LEU A 130 39.07 -12.87 13.75
CA LEU A 130 39.50 -14.23 13.47
C LEU A 130 41.03 -14.38 13.64
N GLN A 131 41.81 -13.37 13.28
CA GLN A 131 43.25 -13.36 13.56
C GLN A 131 43.53 -13.32 15.08
N GLU A 132 42.76 -12.55 15.85
CA GLU A 132 42.88 -12.53 17.31
C GLU A 132 42.53 -13.89 17.93
N LEU A 133 41.47 -14.55 17.43
CA LEU A 133 41.12 -15.90 17.84
C LEU A 133 42.29 -16.87 17.64
N VAL A 134 42.91 -16.86 16.46
CA VAL A 134 44.08 -17.71 16.16
C VAL A 134 45.24 -17.42 17.11
N LYS A 135 45.57 -16.15 17.34
CA LYS A 135 46.63 -15.73 18.27
C LYS A 135 46.36 -16.22 19.70
N LEU A 136 45.11 -16.13 20.16
CA LEU A 136 44.72 -16.58 21.49
C LEU A 136 44.73 -18.10 21.63
N MET A 137 44.21 -18.84 20.64
CA MET A 137 44.26 -20.30 20.64
C MET A 137 45.71 -20.81 20.64
N HIS A 138 46.61 -20.15 19.90
CA HIS A 138 48.04 -20.45 19.95
C HIS A 138 48.63 -20.17 21.35
N LYS A 139 48.37 -18.98 21.91
CA LYS A 139 48.87 -18.57 23.24
C LYS A 139 48.41 -19.48 24.37
N GLN A 140 47.22 -20.07 24.24
CA GLN A 140 46.63 -20.98 25.22
C GLN A 140 46.87 -22.47 24.92
N PHE A 141 47.74 -22.79 23.94
CA PHE A 141 48.07 -24.16 23.54
C PHE A 141 46.85 -25.01 23.13
N LEU A 142 45.82 -24.36 22.56
CA LEU A 142 44.62 -25.01 22.03
C LEU A 142 44.78 -25.43 20.56
N LEU A 143 45.79 -24.90 19.86
CA LEU A 143 46.16 -25.37 18.53
C LEU A 143 47.09 -26.59 18.61
N PRO A 144 47.04 -27.51 17.62
CA PRO A 144 47.98 -28.63 17.54
C PRO A 144 49.44 -28.17 17.56
N ALA A 145 50.31 -28.98 18.19
CA ALA A 145 51.75 -28.71 18.22
C ALA A 145 52.32 -28.60 16.79
N GLY A 146 53.05 -27.53 16.51
CA GLY A 146 53.62 -27.26 15.17
C GLY A 146 52.66 -26.61 14.17
N CYS A 147 51.47 -26.18 14.59
CA CYS A 147 50.54 -25.44 13.73
C CYS A 147 51.16 -24.10 13.26
N PRO A 148 51.22 -23.82 11.94
CA PRO A 148 51.80 -22.58 11.40
C PRO A 148 50.82 -21.41 11.55
N TYR A 149 50.61 -20.94 12.78
CA TYR A 149 49.57 -19.94 13.07
C TYR A 149 49.74 -18.62 12.30
N GLN A 150 50.99 -18.25 11.94
CA GLN A 150 51.27 -17.07 11.13
C GLN A 150 50.76 -17.24 9.68
N GLU A 151 50.88 -18.43 9.08
CA GLU A 151 50.34 -18.72 7.75
C GLU A 151 48.80 -18.66 7.73
N ILE A 152 48.16 -18.99 8.86
CA ILE A 152 46.70 -18.83 9.02
C ILE A 152 46.33 -17.34 9.00
N ILE A 153 47.06 -16.51 9.75
CA ILE A 153 46.86 -15.05 9.78
C ILE A 153 47.01 -14.45 8.37
N ASP A 154 48.10 -14.78 7.67
CA ASP A 154 48.40 -14.28 6.32
C ASP A 154 47.39 -14.78 5.27
N SER A 155 46.73 -15.92 5.53
CA SER A 155 45.66 -16.43 4.66
C SER A 155 44.33 -15.71 4.88
N LEU A 156 44.02 -15.36 6.13
CA LEU A 156 42.85 -14.54 6.45
C LEU A 156 42.95 -13.14 5.83
N GLU A 157 44.15 -12.55 5.76
CA GLU A 157 44.40 -11.28 5.05
C GLU A 157 44.08 -11.35 3.55
N ARG A 158 44.22 -12.54 2.97
CA ARG A 158 43.88 -12.82 1.56
C ARG A 158 42.42 -13.26 1.38
N GLU A 159 41.61 -13.15 2.43
CA GLU A 159 40.21 -13.61 2.50
C GLU A 159 40.03 -15.12 2.26
N VAL A 160 41.01 -15.93 2.69
CA VAL A 160 41.01 -17.39 2.57
C VAL A 160 40.94 -18.04 3.95
N ALA A 161 39.89 -18.82 4.21
CA ALA A 161 39.58 -19.40 5.52
C ALA A 161 40.03 -20.87 5.66
N ALA A 162 40.46 -21.53 4.58
CA ALA A 162 40.84 -22.96 4.59
C ALA A 162 41.85 -23.33 5.70
N PRO A 163 42.96 -22.59 5.89
CA PRO A 163 43.93 -22.92 6.95
C PRO A 163 43.36 -22.76 8.36
N LEU A 164 42.44 -21.82 8.57
CA LEU A 164 41.76 -21.63 9.85
C LEU A 164 40.86 -22.82 10.15
N VAL A 165 40.00 -23.21 9.20
CA VAL A 165 39.06 -24.32 9.40
C VAL A 165 39.80 -25.63 9.65
N ASP A 166 40.87 -25.91 8.90
CA ASP A 166 41.72 -27.08 9.11
C ASP A 166 42.35 -27.08 10.52
N ALA A 167 42.83 -25.93 11.00
CA ALA A 167 43.36 -25.79 12.35
C ALA A 167 42.28 -26.03 13.44
N LEU A 168 41.08 -25.49 13.26
CA LEU A 168 39.95 -25.70 14.17
C LEU A 168 39.50 -27.17 14.21
N GLN A 169 39.55 -27.87 13.08
CA GLN A 169 39.25 -29.31 13.02
C GLN A 169 40.29 -30.15 13.74
N LYS A 170 41.57 -29.87 13.49
CA LYS A 170 42.70 -30.60 14.10
C LYS A 170 42.85 -30.34 15.59
N ALA A 171 42.36 -29.21 16.09
CA ALA A 171 42.36 -28.90 17.53
C ALA A 171 41.54 -29.91 18.35
N GLY A 172 40.54 -30.58 17.76
CA GLY A 172 39.78 -31.64 18.43
C GLY A 172 38.93 -31.19 19.63
N ILE A 173 38.74 -29.88 19.82
CA ILE A 173 37.93 -29.27 20.88
C ILE A 173 36.61 -28.72 20.30
N PRO A 174 35.51 -28.66 21.08
CA PRO A 174 34.30 -27.97 20.68
C PRO A 174 34.54 -26.48 20.42
N VAL A 175 34.16 -26.00 19.24
CA VAL A 175 34.30 -24.61 18.82
C VAL A 175 32.95 -24.04 18.41
N LEU A 176 32.61 -22.87 18.94
CA LEU A 176 31.48 -22.05 18.54
C LEU A 176 31.97 -20.67 18.08
N VAL A 177 31.58 -20.29 16.87
CA VAL A 177 31.76 -18.91 16.37
C VAL A 177 30.40 -18.26 16.19
N VAL A 178 30.17 -17.14 16.87
CA VAL A 178 28.97 -16.32 16.75
C VAL A 178 29.28 -15.09 15.89
N LEU A 179 28.51 -14.91 14.84
CA LEU A 179 28.62 -13.79 13.91
C LEU A 179 27.30 -12.98 13.93
N GLU A 180 27.34 -11.75 14.43
CA GLU A 180 26.18 -10.85 14.49
C GLU A 180 26.33 -9.68 13.51
N ASP A 181 25.25 -9.36 12.78
CA ASP A 181 25.14 -8.20 11.89
C ASP A 181 26.26 -8.10 10.81
N VAL A 182 26.62 -9.23 10.20
CA VAL A 182 27.66 -9.34 9.16
C VAL A 182 27.38 -8.40 7.96
N PRO A 183 28.28 -7.46 7.62
CA PRO A 183 28.10 -6.54 6.50
C PRO A 183 28.53 -7.17 5.17
N ASN A 184 27.96 -6.68 4.07
CA ASN A 184 28.21 -7.18 2.71
C ASN A 184 29.70 -7.28 2.33
N LYS A 185 30.54 -6.33 2.79
CA LYS A 185 31.96 -6.28 2.44
C LYS A 185 32.76 -7.52 2.89
N HIS A 186 32.32 -8.22 3.94
CA HIS A 186 32.99 -9.42 4.44
C HIS A 186 32.38 -10.72 3.91
N TYR A 187 31.40 -10.65 3.00
CA TYR A 187 30.71 -11.84 2.53
C TYR A 187 31.66 -12.83 1.84
N LYS A 188 32.74 -12.39 1.22
CA LYS A 188 33.71 -13.29 0.60
C LYS A 188 34.40 -14.21 1.63
N LEU A 189 35.09 -13.64 2.61
CA LEU A 189 35.73 -14.40 3.69
C LEU A 189 34.72 -15.26 4.49
N VAL A 190 33.55 -14.69 4.82
CA VAL A 190 32.52 -15.42 5.57
C VAL A 190 31.94 -16.56 4.73
N SER A 191 31.69 -16.35 3.43
CA SER A 191 31.19 -17.40 2.54
C SER A 191 32.19 -18.56 2.42
N ASP A 192 33.49 -18.26 2.31
CA ASP A 192 34.56 -19.26 2.24
C ASP A 192 34.62 -20.06 3.55
N PHE A 193 34.66 -19.36 4.68
CA PHE A 193 34.66 -19.98 6.01
C PHE A 193 33.45 -20.91 6.22
N LEU A 194 32.24 -20.44 5.92
CA LEU A 194 31.02 -21.23 6.08
C LEU A 194 30.97 -22.45 5.13
N ARG A 195 31.47 -22.36 3.90
CA ARG A 195 31.57 -23.51 2.98
C ARG A 195 32.48 -24.60 3.54
N LEU A 196 33.66 -24.20 4.00
CA LEU A 196 34.66 -25.11 4.56
C LEU A 196 34.17 -25.75 5.87
N VAL A 197 33.49 -24.99 6.73
CA VAL A 197 32.83 -25.53 7.94
C VAL A 197 31.80 -26.59 7.57
N ASN A 198 31.00 -26.36 6.52
CA ASN A 198 30.01 -27.33 6.05
C ASN A 198 30.64 -28.64 5.53
N GLU A 199 31.83 -28.57 4.93
CA GLU A 199 32.56 -29.70 4.34
C GLU A 199 33.46 -30.46 5.35
N SER A 200 33.76 -29.85 6.51
CA SER A 200 34.60 -30.40 7.59
C SER A 200 34.14 -31.79 8.05
N GLN A 201 35.03 -32.70 8.47
CA GLN A 201 34.69 -34.11 8.75
C GLN A 201 34.82 -34.58 10.22
N SER A 202 35.42 -33.84 11.15
CA SER A 202 35.88 -34.45 12.42
C SER A 202 35.86 -33.61 13.72
N SER A 203 35.11 -32.51 13.84
CA SER A 203 35.04 -31.75 15.11
C SER A 203 33.63 -31.21 15.41
N VAL A 204 33.34 -31.00 16.71
CA VAL A 204 32.14 -30.30 17.16
C VAL A 204 32.31 -28.81 16.85
N LEU A 205 31.82 -28.37 15.69
CA LEU A 205 32.03 -27.02 15.16
C LEU A 205 30.69 -26.38 14.80
N HIS A 206 30.31 -25.37 15.57
CA HIS A 206 29.08 -24.61 15.39
C HIS A 206 29.39 -23.18 14.93
N VAL A 207 28.60 -22.68 13.99
CA VAL A 207 28.62 -21.27 13.58
C VAL A 207 27.21 -20.71 13.66
N TYR A 208 26.99 -19.70 14.50
CA TYR A 208 25.69 -19.06 14.67
C TYR A 208 25.71 -17.66 14.05
N LEU A 209 24.86 -17.45 13.06
CA LEU A 209 24.67 -16.20 12.35
C LEU A 209 23.37 -15.55 12.86
N ALA A 210 23.45 -14.32 13.37
CA ALA A 210 22.29 -13.47 13.64
C ALA A 210 22.27 -12.30 12.65
N MET A 211 21.40 -12.36 11.64
CA MET A 211 21.39 -11.37 10.55
C MET A 211 20.01 -10.72 10.35
N ARG A 212 20.02 -9.49 9.83
CA ARG A 212 18.79 -8.76 9.46
C ARG A 212 18.19 -9.21 8.13
N LYS A 213 19.03 -9.70 7.20
CA LYS A 213 18.62 -10.09 5.85
C LYS A 213 18.15 -11.54 5.80
N LYS A 214 17.07 -11.78 5.05
CA LYS A 214 16.60 -13.12 4.66
C LYS A 214 17.51 -13.77 3.63
N SER A 215 18.05 -12.98 2.69
CA SER A 215 19.00 -13.46 1.70
C SER A 215 20.25 -13.95 2.40
N SER A 216 20.59 -15.22 2.18
CA SER A 216 21.79 -15.80 2.76
C SER A 216 23.04 -15.19 2.12
N ILE A 217 24.18 -15.35 2.77
CA ILE A 217 25.51 -15.07 2.21
C ILE A 217 25.73 -15.81 0.87
N PHE A 218 24.93 -16.86 0.61
CA PHE A 218 24.97 -17.73 -0.55
C PHE A 218 23.75 -17.56 -1.48
N GLU A 219 23.94 -17.91 -2.76
CA GLU A 219 22.83 -18.08 -3.70
C GLU A 219 22.00 -19.34 -3.38
N GLU A 220 20.74 -19.37 -3.81
CA GLU A 220 19.80 -20.46 -3.50
C GLU A 220 20.29 -21.85 -3.93
N ASN A 221 21.03 -21.91 -5.05
CA ASN A 221 21.63 -23.16 -5.55
C ASN A 221 22.80 -23.64 -4.68
N GLU A 222 23.52 -22.73 -4.03
CA GLU A 222 24.62 -23.06 -3.12
C GLU A 222 24.08 -23.48 -1.76
N LEU A 223 23.07 -22.78 -1.23
CA LEU A 223 22.34 -23.17 -0.01
C LEU A 223 21.86 -24.63 -0.07
N LYS A 224 21.32 -25.07 -1.22
CA LYS A 224 20.85 -26.46 -1.41
C LYS A 224 21.96 -27.50 -1.26
N LYS A 225 23.23 -27.12 -1.39
CA LYS A 225 24.39 -28.00 -1.23
C LYS A 225 24.92 -28.02 0.21
N MET A 226 24.48 -27.10 1.08
CA MET A 226 24.96 -26.99 2.45
C MET A 226 24.11 -27.82 3.42
N ILE A 227 24.50 -29.07 3.62
CA ILE A 227 23.79 -30.07 4.46
C ILE A 227 23.71 -29.63 5.95
N ASN A 228 24.72 -28.89 6.42
CA ASN A 228 24.81 -28.44 7.80
C ASN A 228 24.22 -27.04 8.04
N TYR A 229 23.67 -26.39 6.99
CA TYR A 229 23.11 -25.05 7.07
C TYR A 229 21.61 -25.06 7.39
N HIS A 230 21.23 -24.37 8.47
CA HIS A 230 19.85 -24.27 8.93
C HIS A 230 19.41 -22.81 8.97
N ASN A 231 18.41 -22.50 8.15
CA ASN A 231 17.84 -21.16 8.08
C ASN A 231 16.61 -21.07 8.97
N VAL A 232 16.68 -20.29 10.05
CA VAL A 232 15.62 -20.14 11.06
C VAL A 232 15.07 -18.71 11.04
N PRO A 233 13.79 -18.51 10.63
CA PRO A 233 13.15 -17.23 10.74
C PRO A 233 12.79 -16.93 12.21
N VAL A 234 13.11 -15.72 12.66
CA VAL A 234 12.78 -15.22 14.01
C VAL A 234 11.76 -14.08 13.88
N PRO A 235 10.45 -14.39 13.93
CA PRO A 235 9.39 -13.41 13.73
C PRO A 235 9.19 -12.46 14.93
N GLY A 236 9.72 -12.79 16.10
CA GLY A 236 9.44 -12.10 17.36
C GLY A 236 8.52 -12.94 18.25
N PHE A 237 7.83 -12.29 19.19
CA PHE A 237 6.86 -12.93 20.08
C PHE A 237 5.57 -13.29 19.32
N SER A 238 5.10 -14.53 19.52
CA SER A 238 3.72 -14.91 19.23
C SER A 238 2.74 -14.03 20.01
N LYS A 239 1.46 -14.01 19.62
CA LYS A 239 0.44 -13.25 20.35
C LYS A 239 0.40 -13.66 21.82
N LYS A 240 0.50 -14.95 22.11
CA LYS A 240 0.53 -15.47 23.48
C LYS A 240 1.72 -14.94 24.27
N GLU A 241 2.92 -14.99 23.71
CA GLU A 241 4.15 -14.51 24.37
C GLU A 241 4.14 -12.98 24.54
N GLY A 242 3.70 -12.25 23.51
CA GLY A 242 3.64 -10.79 23.53
C GLY A 242 2.63 -10.27 24.55
N MET A 243 1.44 -10.90 24.63
CA MET A 243 0.45 -10.55 25.64
C MET A 243 0.94 -10.89 27.05
N ALA A 244 1.55 -12.07 27.25
CA ALA A 244 2.14 -12.43 28.55
C ALA A 244 3.29 -11.50 28.95
N TYR A 245 4.03 -10.97 27.98
CA TYR A 245 5.11 -10.01 28.21
C TYR A 245 4.57 -8.62 28.62
N LEU A 246 3.56 -8.12 27.91
CA LEU A 246 2.93 -6.83 28.20
C LEU A 246 2.16 -6.88 29.53
N VAL A 247 1.34 -7.91 29.70
CA VAL A 247 0.38 -8.06 30.80
C VAL A 247 0.90 -9.14 31.74
N ASN A 248 1.52 -8.73 32.83
CA ASN A 248 2.04 -9.65 33.85
C ASN A 248 1.00 -9.76 34.99
N GLY A 249 0.02 -10.65 34.86
CA GLY A 249 -1.05 -10.87 35.85
C GLY A 249 -2.47 -10.63 35.32
N THR A 250 -3.45 -10.46 36.21
CA THR A 250 -4.83 -10.09 35.86
C THR A 250 -4.94 -8.58 35.66
N VAL A 251 -5.26 -8.16 34.44
CA VAL A 251 -5.69 -6.80 34.08
C VAL A 251 -7.16 -6.82 33.67
N ASP A 252 -7.81 -5.65 33.63
CA ASP A 252 -9.17 -5.53 33.12
C ASP A 252 -9.25 -5.76 31.59
N GLU A 253 -10.49 -5.90 31.09
CA GLU A 253 -10.74 -6.20 29.66
C GLU A 253 -10.34 -5.04 28.73
N GLU A 254 -10.40 -3.79 29.19
CA GLU A 254 -10.06 -2.63 28.38
C GLU A 254 -8.55 -2.53 28.19
N GLU A 255 -7.78 -2.65 29.27
CA GLU A 255 -6.32 -2.65 29.25
C GLU A 255 -5.77 -3.82 28.43
N TYR A 256 -6.42 -4.99 28.50
CA TYR A 256 -6.08 -6.13 27.64
C TYR A 256 -6.28 -5.82 26.14
N LYS A 257 -7.34 -5.10 25.79
CA LYS A 257 -7.63 -4.67 24.41
C LYS A 257 -6.59 -3.67 23.89
N TYR A 258 -6.13 -2.74 24.73
CA TYR A 258 -5.07 -1.80 24.36
C TYR A 258 -3.70 -2.49 24.28
N ALA A 259 -3.39 -3.42 25.17
CA ALA A 259 -2.22 -4.29 25.03
C ALA A 259 -2.23 -5.07 23.69
N GLU A 260 -3.40 -5.55 23.24
CA GLU A 260 -3.52 -6.17 21.92
C GLU A 260 -3.25 -5.18 20.78
N LYS A 261 -3.70 -3.92 20.88
CA LYS A 261 -3.35 -2.88 19.89
C LYS A 261 -1.84 -2.64 19.83
N ILE A 262 -1.17 -2.54 20.97
CA ILE A 262 0.29 -2.40 21.06
C ILE A 262 0.99 -3.61 20.42
N TYR A 263 0.53 -4.83 20.72
CA TYR A 263 1.04 -6.04 20.10
C TYR A 263 0.94 -6.00 18.58
N ASN A 264 -0.22 -5.63 18.04
CA ASN A 264 -0.45 -5.56 16.61
C ASN A 264 0.42 -4.49 15.92
N ARG A 265 0.56 -3.30 16.53
CA ARG A 265 1.41 -2.20 16.04
C ARG A 265 2.86 -2.63 15.85
N PHE A 266 3.42 -3.35 16.84
CA PHE A 266 4.79 -3.86 16.79
C PHE A 266 4.91 -5.25 16.16
N SER A 267 3.80 -5.88 15.79
CA SER A 267 3.74 -7.26 15.27
C SER A 267 4.53 -8.25 16.12
N GLY A 268 4.44 -8.13 17.44
CA GLY A 268 5.19 -8.98 18.38
C GLY A 268 6.69 -8.71 18.49
N ASN A 269 7.20 -7.60 17.96
CA ASN A 269 8.62 -7.25 18.08
C ASN A 269 9.02 -7.01 19.54
N PRO A 270 9.93 -7.82 20.13
CA PRO A 270 10.31 -7.69 21.54
C PRO A 270 10.88 -6.31 21.90
N LEU A 271 11.68 -5.70 21.03
CA LEU A 271 12.24 -4.37 21.27
C LEU A 271 11.13 -3.30 21.30
N GLY A 272 10.18 -3.36 20.37
CA GLY A 272 9.06 -2.42 20.32
C GLY A 272 8.09 -2.58 21.49
N LEU A 273 7.72 -3.82 21.82
CA LEU A 273 6.88 -4.13 22.99
C LEU A 273 7.52 -3.67 24.30
N ARG A 274 8.85 -3.80 24.40
CA ARG A 274 9.62 -3.33 25.55
C ARG A 274 9.65 -1.81 25.63
N SER A 275 9.83 -1.10 24.52
CA SER A 275 9.78 0.36 24.49
C SER A 275 8.43 0.88 25.00
N ALA A 276 7.32 0.33 24.49
CA ALA A 276 5.98 0.70 24.94
C ALA A 276 5.77 0.42 26.43
N LYS A 277 6.08 -0.80 26.88
CA LYS A 277 5.93 -1.21 28.28
C LYS A 277 6.79 -0.36 29.23
N GLY A 278 8.06 -0.17 28.91
CA GLY A 278 8.98 0.62 29.73
C GLY A 278 8.57 2.09 29.81
N PHE A 279 8.03 2.64 28.72
CA PHE A 279 7.45 3.98 28.76
C PHE A 279 6.24 4.07 29.70
N CYS A 280 5.30 3.13 29.60
CA CYS A 280 4.12 3.10 30.47
C CYS A 280 4.52 2.99 31.96
N GLU A 281 5.49 2.12 32.27
CA GLU A 281 6.01 1.93 33.64
C GLU A 281 6.71 3.20 34.18
N LYS A 282 7.56 3.85 33.37
CA LYS A 282 8.29 5.05 33.76
C LYS A 282 7.38 6.28 33.90
N SER A 283 6.46 6.45 32.96
CA SER A 283 5.51 7.57 32.91
C SER A 283 4.31 7.36 33.83
N ARG A 284 4.14 6.16 34.40
CA ARG A 284 3.02 5.76 35.26
C ARG A 284 1.66 5.96 34.60
N ILE A 285 1.57 5.60 33.33
CA ILE A 285 0.33 5.61 32.55
C ILE A 285 -0.06 4.19 32.16
N ASN A 286 -1.33 3.97 31.80
CA ASN A 286 -1.80 2.69 31.30
C ASN A 286 -1.60 2.57 29.77
N PHE A 287 -1.94 1.42 29.20
CA PHE A 287 -1.82 1.19 27.75
C PHE A 287 -2.85 1.97 26.93
N GLU A 288 -3.99 2.33 27.53
CA GLU A 288 -4.98 3.22 26.92
C GLU A 288 -4.39 4.61 26.66
N ASP A 289 -3.93 5.28 27.72
CA ASP A 289 -3.31 6.61 27.69
C ASP A 289 -2.14 6.64 26.69
N TYR A 290 -1.30 5.59 26.71
CA TYR A 290 -0.18 5.45 25.77
C TYR A 290 -0.65 5.43 24.30
N MET A 291 -1.72 4.68 24.00
CA MET A 291 -2.27 4.61 22.65
C MET A 291 -2.96 5.92 22.25
N GLU A 292 -3.65 6.60 23.17
CA GLU A 292 -4.24 7.92 22.93
C GLU A 292 -3.15 8.96 22.62
N TRP A 293 -2.07 8.99 23.41
CA TRP A 293 -0.96 9.93 23.18
C TRP A 293 -0.27 9.69 21.84
N ILE A 294 -0.14 8.43 21.41
CA ILE A 294 0.36 8.11 20.07
C ILE A 294 -0.58 8.60 18.96
N GLU A 295 -1.89 8.50 19.18
CA GLU A 295 -2.88 8.95 18.21
C GLU A 295 -2.95 10.48 18.10
N ASP A 296 -2.64 11.19 19.19
CA ASP A 296 -2.67 12.66 19.32
C ASP A 296 -1.33 13.34 18.96
N ASP A 297 -0.20 12.88 19.51
CA ASP A 297 1.15 13.42 19.29
C ASP A 297 2.22 12.31 19.16
N ASP A 298 2.16 11.61 18.02
CA ASP A 298 3.10 10.55 17.62
C ASP A 298 4.59 11.00 17.64
N GLN A 299 4.86 12.31 17.50
CA GLN A 299 6.23 12.86 17.51
C GLN A 299 6.75 13.09 18.93
N GLY A 300 5.99 13.77 19.78
CA GLY A 300 6.37 13.95 21.19
C GLY A 300 6.56 12.61 21.88
N MET A 301 5.73 11.62 21.53
CA MET A 301 5.86 10.26 22.02
C MET A 301 7.18 9.59 21.65
N TYR A 302 7.70 9.79 20.44
CA TYR A 302 9.00 9.23 20.06
C TYR A 302 10.15 9.81 20.88
N GLU A 303 10.18 11.13 21.07
CA GLU A 303 11.24 11.80 21.82
C GLU A 303 11.26 11.27 23.26
N LEU A 304 10.08 11.10 23.85
CA LEU A 304 9.90 10.52 25.18
C LEU A 304 10.25 9.02 25.27
N GLU A 305 9.92 8.22 24.25
CA GLU A 305 10.31 6.81 24.16
C GLU A 305 11.84 6.66 24.05
N ALA A 306 12.50 7.51 23.24
CA ALA A 306 13.94 7.49 23.04
C ALA A 306 14.72 7.80 24.33
N GLU A 307 14.24 8.73 25.15
CA GLU A 307 14.83 9.04 26.47
C GLU A 307 14.71 7.88 27.48
N THR A 308 13.76 6.97 27.26
CA THR A 308 13.45 5.86 28.17
C THR A 308 14.31 4.62 27.92
N ILE A 309 15.03 4.55 26.79
CA ILE A 309 15.89 3.40 26.43
C ILE A 309 17.26 3.41 27.14
N SER A 310 17.63 4.51 27.82
CA SER A 310 18.90 4.66 28.55
C SER A 310 19.16 3.57 29.61
N GLU A 311 18.14 2.87 30.10
CA GLU A 311 18.29 1.73 31.03
C GLU A 311 18.90 0.46 30.40
N TYR A 312 19.01 0.36 29.07
CA TYR A 312 19.55 -0.82 28.37
C TYR A 312 21.02 -0.70 27.95
N GLY A 313 21.69 0.33 28.47
CA GLY A 313 23.07 0.68 28.16
C GLY A 313 23.20 1.45 26.85
N ASP A 314 24.30 2.18 26.69
CA ASP A 314 24.60 3.07 25.56
C ASP A 314 24.60 2.38 24.16
N GLN A 315 24.36 1.07 24.09
CA GLN A 315 24.45 0.25 22.88
C GLN A 315 23.10 -0.19 22.30
N ALA A 316 21.97 -0.01 23.00
CA ALA A 316 20.66 -0.42 22.48
C ALA A 316 20.08 0.64 21.53
N MET A 317 20.17 0.39 20.21
CA MET A 317 19.52 1.26 19.21
C MET A 317 17.99 1.24 19.36
N HIS A 318 17.36 2.41 19.36
CA HIS A 318 15.90 2.54 19.27
C HIS A 318 15.36 1.77 18.04
N ILE A 319 14.20 1.11 18.15
CA ILE A 319 13.62 0.29 17.07
C ILE A 319 13.51 1.05 15.74
N PHE A 320 13.16 2.35 15.79
CA PHE A 320 13.08 3.22 14.61
C PHE A 320 14.44 3.46 13.95
N GLN A 321 15.50 3.64 14.73
CA GLN A 321 16.86 3.73 14.20
C GLN A 321 17.27 2.41 13.57
N ALA A 322 16.94 1.27 14.20
CA ALA A 322 17.26 -0.05 13.68
C ALA A 322 16.54 -0.36 12.34
N ILE A 323 15.31 0.12 12.15
CA ILE A 323 14.55 0.05 10.88
C ILE A 323 15.24 0.84 9.77
N THR A 324 15.66 2.06 10.09
CA THR A 324 15.99 3.08 9.08
C THR A 324 17.46 3.07 8.68
N LEU A 325 18.35 2.65 9.59
CA LEU A 325 19.79 2.55 9.36
C LEU A 325 20.18 1.84 8.04
N PRO A 326 19.57 0.70 7.64
CA PRO A 326 19.93 0.01 6.39
C PRO A 326 19.57 0.77 5.10
N PHE A 327 18.78 1.84 5.23
CA PHE A 327 18.30 2.68 4.13
C PHE A 327 18.88 4.08 4.16
N ARG A 328 19.44 4.51 5.30
CA ARG A 328 20.05 5.84 5.45
C ARG A 328 21.25 5.96 4.49
N PRO A 329 21.21 6.90 3.54
CA PRO A 329 22.33 7.09 2.61
C PRO A 329 23.53 7.68 3.36
N SER A 330 24.74 7.20 3.05
CA SER A 330 26.00 7.87 3.41
C SER A 330 26.18 9.16 2.60
N GLU A 331 27.13 10.02 3.01
CA GLU A 331 27.44 11.25 2.26
C GLU A 331 27.85 10.95 0.80
N ASP A 332 28.63 9.89 0.59
CA ASP A 332 29.07 9.41 -0.73
C ASP A 332 28.09 8.43 -1.40
N ALA A 333 26.85 8.31 -0.89
CA ALA A 333 25.90 7.34 -1.43
C ALA A 333 25.52 7.64 -2.88
N ASP A 334 25.30 6.58 -3.66
CA ASP A 334 24.83 6.72 -5.02
C ASP A 334 23.41 7.34 -5.09
N GLU A 335 23.07 7.87 -6.26
CA GLU A 335 21.77 8.51 -6.49
C GLU A 335 20.58 7.55 -6.27
N LYS A 336 20.80 6.23 -6.42
CA LYS A 336 19.77 5.23 -6.18
C LYS A 336 19.46 5.10 -4.69
N ALA A 337 20.46 5.05 -3.82
CA ALA A 337 20.27 4.97 -2.38
C ALA A 337 19.53 6.21 -1.85
N LYS A 338 19.90 7.40 -2.32
CA LYS A 338 19.20 8.66 -2.01
C LYS A 338 17.74 8.64 -2.49
N LEU A 339 17.48 8.13 -3.70
CA LEU A 339 16.12 7.99 -4.23
C LEU A 339 15.27 7.05 -3.36
N LEU A 340 15.79 5.87 -3.01
CA LEU A 340 15.06 4.89 -2.19
C LEU A 340 14.70 5.47 -0.80
N TRP A 341 15.65 6.17 -0.17
CA TRP A 341 15.42 6.90 1.08
C TRP A 341 14.28 7.92 0.94
N ASN A 342 14.35 8.78 -0.08
CA ASN A 342 13.36 9.80 -0.34
C ASN A 342 11.95 9.21 -0.57
N VAL A 343 11.87 8.09 -1.28
CA VAL A 343 10.60 7.37 -1.53
C VAL A 343 10.02 6.84 -0.22
N LEU A 344 10.83 6.19 0.63
CA LEU A 344 10.36 5.68 1.93
C LEU A 344 9.88 6.79 2.86
N CYS A 345 10.61 7.91 2.91
CA CYS A 345 10.19 9.10 3.64
C CYS A 345 8.83 9.64 3.17
N CYS A 346 8.56 9.64 1.85
CA CYS A 346 7.25 10.08 1.34
C CYS A 346 6.15 9.03 1.55
N LEU A 347 6.45 7.74 1.38
CA LEU A 347 5.49 6.66 1.64
C LEU A 347 5.03 6.62 3.10
N SER A 348 5.85 7.14 4.03
CA SER A 348 5.54 7.22 5.47
C SER A 348 4.25 7.98 5.82
N PHE A 349 3.78 8.84 4.89
CA PHE A 349 2.52 9.58 5.02
C PHE A 349 1.29 8.80 4.53
N LEU A 350 1.47 7.63 3.92
CA LEU A 350 0.38 6.77 3.46
C LEU A 350 0.00 5.74 4.54
N HIS A 351 -1.09 5.01 4.31
CA HIS A 351 -1.42 3.82 5.11
C HIS A 351 -0.41 2.69 4.84
N TYR A 352 -0.09 1.87 5.85
CA TYR A 352 0.96 0.83 5.77
C TYR A 352 0.52 -0.43 5.01
N GLY A 353 -0.75 -0.80 5.11
CA GLY A 353 -1.32 -1.97 4.44
C GLY A 353 -1.74 -1.68 3.00
N ARG A 354 -1.51 -2.64 2.11
CA ARG A 354 -1.90 -2.72 0.69
C ARG A 354 -1.51 -1.52 -0.17
N VAL A 355 -0.29 -1.00 -0.01
CA VAL A 355 0.24 0.04 -0.89
C VAL A 355 0.42 -0.53 -2.31
N PRO A 356 -0.33 -0.04 -3.32
CA PRO A 356 -0.24 -0.62 -4.65
C PRO A 356 1.11 -0.32 -5.31
N ARG A 357 1.69 -1.30 -6.01
CA ARG A 357 2.98 -1.12 -6.70
C ARG A 357 3.02 0.07 -7.63
N PHE A 358 1.92 0.34 -8.34
CA PHE A 358 1.85 1.49 -9.25
C PHE A 358 1.97 2.84 -8.52
N VAL A 359 1.60 2.92 -7.23
CA VAL A 359 1.82 4.13 -6.42
C VAL A 359 3.31 4.30 -6.14
N ILE A 360 4.00 3.23 -5.74
CA ILE A 360 5.45 3.24 -5.48
C ILE A 360 6.22 3.63 -6.76
N GLU A 361 5.82 3.10 -7.92
CA GLU A 361 6.40 3.45 -9.22
C GLU A 361 6.30 4.97 -9.50
N GLN A 362 5.19 5.61 -9.13
CA GLN A 362 5.01 7.05 -9.29
C GLN A 362 5.87 7.88 -8.33
N PHE A 363 6.09 7.41 -7.09
CA PHE A 363 7.04 8.05 -6.17
C PHE A 363 8.48 7.98 -6.71
N CYS A 364 8.93 6.80 -7.13
CA CYS A 364 10.27 6.63 -7.71
C CYS A 364 10.47 7.53 -8.93
N GLN A 365 9.44 7.70 -9.75
CA GLN A 365 9.47 8.56 -10.93
C GLN A 365 9.57 10.05 -10.57
N HIS A 366 8.71 10.51 -9.66
CA HIS A 366 8.63 11.92 -9.30
C HIS A 366 9.92 12.41 -8.64
N LEU A 367 10.51 11.58 -7.78
CA LEU A 367 11.67 11.92 -6.96
C LEU A 367 13.03 11.71 -7.65
N ARG A 368 13.04 11.21 -8.90
CA ARG A 368 14.28 11.05 -9.68
C ARG A 368 14.79 12.42 -10.15
N GLU A 369 16.09 12.66 -10.02
CA GLU A 369 16.74 13.90 -10.47
C GLU A 369 16.53 14.18 -11.96
N GLU A 370 16.38 15.47 -12.30
CA GLU A 370 16.00 15.96 -13.62
C GLU A 370 17.00 15.56 -14.73
N LYS A 371 18.30 15.46 -14.41
CA LYS A 371 19.37 15.02 -15.33
C LYS A 371 19.26 13.54 -15.72
N VAL A 372 18.67 12.69 -14.85
CA VAL A 372 18.52 11.23 -15.05
C VAL A 372 17.13 10.87 -15.60
N ARG A 373 16.16 11.79 -15.57
CA ARG A 373 14.82 11.61 -16.18
C ARG A 373 14.87 11.31 -17.69
N LYS A 374 15.95 11.70 -18.38
CA LYS A 374 16.16 11.44 -19.82
C LYS A 374 16.57 9.99 -20.14
N VAL A 375 16.95 9.18 -19.15
CA VAL A 375 17.37 7.78 -19.35
C VAL A 375 16.18 6.84 -19.14
N ARG A 376 15.78 6.16 -20.22
CA ARG A 376 14.67 5.19 -20.34
C ARG A 376 14.86 3.92 -19.49
N LEU A 377 14.95 4.04 -18.18
CA LEU A 377 14.84 2.89 -17.28
C LEU A 377 13.40 2.79 -16.79
N ARG A 378 12.70 1.73 -17.20
CA ARG A 378 11.32 1.43 -16.77
C ARG A 378 11.25 1.52 -15.24
N ASN A 379 10.43 2.42 -14.68
CA ASN A 379 10.28 2.65 -13.23
C ASN A 379 9.98 1.37 -12.41
N LYS A 380 9.54 0.30 -13.08
CA LYS A 380 9.46 -1.07 -12.55
C LYS A 380 10.73 -1.55 -11.87
N THR A 381 11.92 -1.16 -12.36
CA THR A 381 13.21 -1.59 -11.78
C THR A 381 13.49 -0.92 -10.44
N ASP A 382 13.21 0.37 -10.29
CA ASP A 382 13.51 1.10 -9.05
C ASP A 382 12.49 0.74 -7.95
N ALA A 383 11.20 0.69 -8.30
CA ALA A 383 10.17 0.19 -7.40
C ALA A 383 10.41 -1.29 -7.05
N GLY A 384 10.80 -2.11 -8.03
CA GLY A 384 11.16 -3.51 -7.80
C GLY A 384 12.38 -3.66 -6.87
N LEU A 385 13.40 -2.81 -7.03
CA LEU A 385 14.56 -2.76 -6.15
C LEU A 385 14.18 -2.35 -4.72
N LEU A 386 13.33 -1.33 -4.56
CA LEU A 386 12.82 -0.92 -3.26
C LEU A 386 12.10 -2.08 -2.58
N ILE A 387 11.15 -2.69 -3.28
CA ILE A 387 10.32 -3.79 -2.76
C ILE A 387 11.19 -5.00 -2.41
N SER A 388 12.12 -5.39 -3.29
CA SER A 388 13.07 -6.47 -3.03
C SER A 388 13.92 -6.17 -1.81
N LYS A 389 14.49 -4.97 -1.70
CA LYS A 389 15.32 -4.58 -0.56
C LYS A 389 14.51 -4.59 0.74
N MET A 390 13.30 -4.04 0.76
CA MET A 390 12.42 -4.06 1.93
C MET A 390 12.02 -5.49 2.32
N SER A 391 11.71 -6.35 1.34
CA SER A 391 11.40 -7.77 1.56
C SER A 391 12.61 -8.55 2.08
N ASP A 392 13.83 -8.26 1.60
CA ASP A 392 15.06 -8.89 2.07
C ASP A 392 15.31 -8.59 3.54
N TYR A 393 14.97 -7.39 4.02
CA TYR A 393 15.02 -7.02 5.44
C TYR A 393 13.74 -7.41 6.22
N GLN A 394 12.79 -8.11 5.58
CA GLN A 394 11.50 -8.50 6.14
C GLN A 394 10.68 -7.32 6.70
N LEU A 395 10.80 -6.15 6.07
CA LEU A 395 10.09 -4.93 6.43
C LEU A 395 8.74 -4.79 5.69
N CYS A 396 8.52 -5.62 4.68
CA CYS A 396 7.26 -5.71 3.96
C CYS A 396 6.97 -7.13 3.48
N SER A 397 5.71 -7.37 3.11
CA SER A 397 5.26 -8.54 2.35
C SER A 397 4.61 -8.10 1.04
N VAL A 398 4.72 -8.92 0.01
CA VAL A 398 4.13 -8.67 -1.32
C VAL A 398 3.01 -9.67 -1.54
N THR A 399 1.84 -9.18 -1.94
CA THR A 399 0.68 -10.03 -2.27
C THR A 399 0.72 -10.50 -3.72
N ASN A 400 -0.15 -11.46 -4.08
CA ASN A 400 -0.28 -11.94 -5.46
C ASN A 400 -0.70 -10.85 -6.47
N GLU A 401 -1.27 -9.73 -6.00
CA GLU A 401 -1.68 -8.60 -6.84
C GLU A 401 -0.58 -7.52 -6.97
N ASP A 402 0.67 -7.84 -6.60
CA ASP A 402 1.80 -6.90 -6.49
C ASP A 402 1.61 -5.79 -5.41
N ASP A 403 0.55 -5.82 -4.60
CA ASP A 403 0.39 -4.87 -3.49
C ASP A 403 1.39 -5.17 -2.36
N VAL A 404 1.90 -4.11 -1.74
CA VAL A 404 2.93 -4.16 -0.70
C VAL A 404 2.31 -3.84 0.66
N ASN A 405 2.43 -4.76 1.61
CA ASN A 405 2.07 -4.51 3.01
C ASN A 405 3.34 -4.23 3.80
N PHE A 406 3.51 -3.00 4.28
CA PHE A 406 4.54 -2.65 5.24
C PHE A 406 4.06 -3.00 6.65
N HIS A 407 4.98 -3.36 7.54
CA HIS A 407 4.67 -3.34 8.97
C HIS A 407 4.40 -1.89 9.40
N GLU A 408 3.41 -1.65 10.26
CA GLU A 408 3.01 -0.30 10.69
C GLU A 408 4.21 0.50 11.24
N VAL A 409 4.99 -0.14 12.12
CA VAL A 409 6.20 0.42 12.73
C VAL A 409 7.23 0.91 11.71
N VAL A 410 7.27 0.33 10.51
CA VAL A 410 8.26 0.66 9.48
C VAL A 410 8.00 2.02 8.90
N LEU A 411 6.78 2.25 8.38
CA LEU A 411 6.42 3.56 7.85
C LEU A 411 6.41 4.61 8.97
N HIS A 412 6.06 4.22 10.19
CA HIS A 412 6.17 5.11 11.32
C HIS A 412 7.63 5.55 11.57
N ALA A 413 8.60 4.64 11.62
CA ALA A 413 10.00 5.00 11.84
C ALA A 413 10.54 6.02 10.81
N PHE A 414 10.16 5.91 9.54
CA PHE A 414 10.52 6.90 8.52
C PHE A 414 9.82 8.25 8.75
N ARG A 415 8.56 8.26 9.21
CA ARG A 415 7.82 9.49 9.51
C ARG A 415 8.48 10.26 10.66
N VAL A 416 8.86 9.58 11.74
CA VAL A 416 9.54 10.19 12.89
C VAL A 416 10.82 10.91 12.47
N ILE A 417 11.66 10.25 11.67
CA ILE A 417 12.92 10.85 11.18
C ILE A 417 12.65 12.11 10.36
N VAL A 418 11.63 12.06 9.50
CA VAL A 418 11.22 13.21 8.68
C VAL A 418 10.69 14.34 9.56
N SER A 419 9.97 14.03 10.63
CA SER A 419 9.39 15.00 11.58
C SER A 419 10.42 15.75 12.43
N GLN A 420 11.65 15.24 12.58
CA GLN A 420 12.73 15.93 13.32
C GLN A 420 13.13 17.28 12.68
N ASN A 421 12.79 17.47 11.40
CA ASN A 421 13.03 18.72 10.69
C ASN A 421 11.71 19.18 10.04
N ALA A 422 11.12 20.24 10.58
CA ALA A 422 9.85 20.78 10.10
C ALA A 422 9.86 21.13 8.60
N ASP A 423 10.97 21.69 8.10
CA ASP A 423 11.12 22.03 6.68
C ASP A 423 11.17 20.77 5.81
N ASP A 424 11.88 19.72 6.24
CA ASP A 424 11.89 18.45 5.51
C ASP A 424 10.52 17.78 5.57
N GLN A 425 9.86 17.76 6.73
CA GLN A 425 8.52 17.23 6.90
C GLN A 425 7.51 17.89 5.96
N GLN A 426 7.49 19.23 5.93
CA GLN A 426 6.63 19.98 5.01
C GLN A 426 6.98 19.66 3.56
N ARG A 427 8.27 19.63 3.19
CA ARG A 427 8.72 19.30 1.84
C ARG A 427 8.28 17.92 1.38
N ARG A 428 8.45 16.88 2.22
CA ARG A 428 8.06 15.50 1.91
C ARG A 428 6.55 15.32 1.84
N LEU A 429 5.82 15.98 2.73
CA LEU A 429 4.37 15.99 2.69
C LEU A 429 3.86 16.61 1.38
N VAL A 430 4.40 17.77 0.99
CA VAL A 430 4.08 18.44 -0.28
C VAL A 430 4.38 17.53 -1.47
N GLN A 431 5.54 16.87 -1.51
CA GLN A 431 5.87 15.90 -2.56
C GLN A 431 4.86 14.74 -2.61
N THR A 432 4.47 14.22 -1.45
CA THR A 432 3.48 13.13 -1.35
C THR A 432 2.11 13.55 -1.88
N LEU A 433 1.65 14.76 -1.56
CA LEU A 433 0.40 15.31 -2.08
C LEU A 433 0.44 15.45 -3.61
N HIS A 434 1.55 15.96 -4.17
CA HIS A 434 1.70 16.10 -5.62
C HIS A 434 1.70 14.75 -6.34
N VAL A 435 2.42 13.76 -5.82
CA VAL A 435 2.44 12.39 -6.39
C VAL A 435 1.04 11.78 -6.36
N MET A 436 0.37 11.83 -5.21
CA MET A 436 -0.96 11.25 -5.08
C MET A 436 -1.97 11.95 -5.99
N ALA A 437 -1.87 13.26 -6.19
CA ALA A 437 -2.75 13.99 -7.09
C ALA A 437 -2.62 13.55 -8.56
N GLY A 438 -1.43 13.11 -8.98
CA GLY A 438 -1.19 12.55 -10.32
C GLY A 438 -1.57 11.07 -10.45
N VAL A 439 -1.99 10.43 -9.37
CA VAL A 439 -2.40 9.02 -9.36
C VAL A 439 -3.93 8.87 -9.34
N VAL A 440 -4.61 9.84 -8.73
CA VAL A 440 -6.02 9.71 -8.38
C VAL A 440 -6.92 10.48 -9.32
N THR A 441 -8.16 10.04 -9.46
CA THR A 441 -9.08 10.59 -10.44
C THR A 441 -10.53 10.25 -10.12
N LYS A 442 -11.42 11.22 -10.28
CA LYS A 442 -12.86 11.03 -10.06
C LYS A 442 -13.58 10.38 -11.24
N ASP A 443 -12.96 10.32 -12.44
CA ASP A 443 -13.57 9.67 -13.60
C ASP A 443 -13.52 8.15 -13.44
N MET A 444 -14.57 7.60 -12.85
CA MET A 444 -14.72 6.18 -12.58
C MET A 444 -15.74 5.54 -13.55
N ARG A 445 -15.70 5.90 -14.85
CA ARG A 445 -16.56 5.28 -15.88
C ARG A 445 -16.14 3.84 -16.23
N LYS A 446 -14.85 3.51 -16.11
CA LYS A 446 -14.27 2.20 -16.48
C LYS A 446 -14.01 1.32 -15.25
N GLY A 447 -14.34 0.03 -15.32
CA GLY A 447 -14.18 -0.93 -14.23
C GLY A 447 -12.76 -1.03 -13.64
N PRO A 448 -11.69 -1.16 -14.44
CA PRO A 448 -10.31 -1.20 -13.93
C PRO A 448 -9.90 0.06 -13.16
N VAL A 449 -10.45 1.22 -13.50
CA VAL A 449 -10.18 2.48 -12.80
C VAL A 449 -10.83 2.47 -11.41
N ILE A 450 -12.05 1.94 -11.28
CA ILE A 450 -12.72 1.80 -9.99
C ILE A 450 -11.87 0.96 -9.03
N LYS A 451 -11.36 -0.20 -9.49
CA LYS A 451 -10.49 -1.05 -8.66
C LYS A 451 -9.25 -0.30 -8.17
N LYS A 452 -8.56 0.43 -9.06
CA LYS A 452 -7.40 1.26 -8.69
C LYS A 452 -7.75 2.36 -7.69
N MET A 453 -8.88 3.06 -7.88
CA MET A 453 -9.31 4.14 -7.01
C MET A 453 -9.73 3.65 -5.61
N ASN A 454 -10.36 2.47 -5.54
CA ASN A 454 -10.67 1.82 -4.27
C ASN A 454 -9.38 1.44 -3.52
N ALA A 455 -8.36 0.92 -4.21
CA ALA A 455 -7.08 0.54 -3.60
C ALA A 455 -6.34 1.74 -2.98
N VAL A 456 -6.45 2.94 -3.57
CA VAL A 456 -5.78 4.15 -3.04
C VAL A 456 -6.58 4.91 -1.98
N THR A 457 -7.83 4.53 -1.72
CA THR A 457 -8.76 5.30 -0.85
C THR A 457 -8.23 5.44 0.58
N THR A 458 -7.78 4.34 1.20
CA THR A 458 -7.25 4.36 2.58
C THR A 458 -5.97 5.18 2.68
N HIS A 459 -5.13 5.15 1.64
CA HIS A 459 -3.91 5.96 1.60
C HIS A 459 -4.21 7.45 1.46
N LEU A 460 -5.20 7.83 0.66
CA LEU A 460 -5.66 9.23 0.58
C LEU A 460 -6.23 9.73 1.92
N GLN A 461 -7.06 8.92 2.59
CA GLN A 461 -7.58 9.27 3.92
C GLN A 461 -6.44 9.54 4.91
N ALA A 462 -5.47 8.62 4.98
CA ALA A 462 -4.34 8.72 5.89
C ALA A 462 -3.47 9.95 5.57
N LEU A 463 -3.24 10.23 4.28
CA LEU A 463 -2.49 11.41 3.84
C LEU A 463 -3.20 12.71 4.21
N LEU A 464 -4.51 12.82 3.96
CA LEU A 464 -5.26 14.04 4.28
C LEU A 464 -5.36 14.29 5.79
N LYS A 465 -5.58 13.23 6.61
CA LYS A 465 -5.57 13.35 8.08
C LYS A 465 -4.24 13.93 8.58
N ARG A 466 -3.12 13.50 8.00
CA ARG A 466 -1.78 13.98 8.35
C ARG A 466 -1.45 15.36 7.78
N ALA A 467 -2.07 15.75 6.67
CA ALA A 467 -1.85 17.04 6.04
C ALA A 467 -2.54 18.20 6.78
N ASP A 468 -3.67 17.93 7.44
CA ASP A 468 -4.48 18.95 8.12
C ASP A 468 -3.72 19.80 9.17
N PRO A 469 -2.93 19.23 10.09
CA PRO A 469 -2.19 20.04 11.07
C PRO A 469 -0.93 20.70 10.49
N LEU A 470 -0.35 20.13 9.44
CA LEU A 470 0.99 20.50 8.95
C LEU A 470 0.98 21.54 7.83
N ILE A 471 -0.16 21.75 7.16
CA ILE A 471 -0.24 22.70 6.05
C ILE A 471 -1.02 23.93 6.49
N SER A 472 -0.26 25.00 6.78
CA SER A 472 -0.80 26.35 6.71
C SER A 472 -1.32 26.59 5.29
N ARG A 473 -2.65 26.58 5.15
CA ARG A 473 -3.37 26.77 3.87
C ARG A 473 -3.14 28.17 3.25
N LYS A 474 -2.30 29.01 3.87
CA LYS A 474 -2.02 30.39 3.47
C LYS A 474 -0.70 30.56 2.71
N ASP A 475 0.26 29.65 2.85
CA ASP A 475 1.64 29.93 2.42
C ASP A 475 2.00 29.37 1.03
N ASN A 476 1.23 28.39 0.50
CA ASN A 476 1.48 27.80 -0.81
C ASN A 476 0.19 27.55 -1.59
N LEU A 477 -0.11 28.41 -2.56
CA LEU A 477 -1.31 28.35 -3.39
C LEU A 477 -1.41 27.05 -4.20
N MET A 478 -0.30 26.56 -4.78
CA MET A 478 -0.27 25.32 -5.56
C MET A 478 -0.66 24.12 -4.71
N THR A 479 -0.04 23.99 -3.53
CA THR A 479 -0.32 22.91 -2.58
C THR A 479 -1.77 22.98 -2.08
N THR A 480 -2.28 24.19 -1.83
CA THR A 480 -3.67 24.42 -1.42
C THR A 480 -4.66 23.96 -2.49
N MET A 481 -4.39 24.27 -3.76
CA MET A 481 -5.23 23.79 -4.86
C MET A 481 -5.15 22.28 -5.06
N ILE A 482 -3.97 21.67 -4.89
CA ILE A 482 -3.79 20.21 -4.92
C ILE A 482 -4.55 19.53 -3.78
N LEU A 483 -4.51 20.08 -2.57
CA LEU A 483 -5.32 19.61 -1.45
C LEU A 483 -6.81 19.63 -1.81
N SER A 484 -7.31 20.72 -2.38
CA SER A 484 -8.71 20.79 -2.83
C SER A 484 -9.07 19.67 -3.81
N HIS A 485 -8.15 19.33 -4.72
CA HIS A 485 -8.33 18.25 -5.68
C HIS A 485 -8.39 16.88 -5.02
N LEU A 486 -7.47 16.59 -4.11
CA LEU A 486 -7.44 15.33 -3.37
C LEU A 486 -8.70 15.13 -2.51
N HIS A 487 -9.17 16.18 -1.84
CA HIS A 487 -10.43 16.16 -1.08
C HIS A 487 -11.63 15.88 -1.98
N GLU A 488 -11.70 16.52 -3.16
CA GLU A 488 -12.77 16.28 -4.13
C GLU A 488 -12.77 14.83 -4.62
N VAL A 489 -11.62 14.33 -5.04
CA VAL A 489 -11.48 12.97 -5.57
C VAL A 489 -11.81 11.95 -4.50
N LEU A 490 -11.32 12.12 -3.27
CA LEU A 490 -11.64 11.23 -2.16
C LEU A 490 -13.14 11.21 -1.88
N GLY A 491 -13.77 12.38 -1.79
CA GLY A 491 -15.22 12.49 -1.62
C GLY A 491 -15.99 11.81 -2.75
N ALA A 492 -15.57 12.00 -4.00
CA ALA A 492 -16.20 11.38 -5.17
C ALA A 492 -16.06 9.85 -5.20
N ILE A 493 -14.93 9.30 -4.71
CA ILE A 493 -14.73 7.85 -4.57
C ILE A 493 -15.62 7.30 -3.45
N MET A 494 -15.61 7.94 -2.27
CA MET A 494 -16.37 7.51 -1.10
C MET A 494 -17.87 7.52 -1.30
N ILE A 495 -18.42 8.44 -2.10
CA ILE A 495 -19.85 8.45 -2.46
C ILE A 495 -20.31 7.07 -2.98
N ARG A 496 -19.43 6.31 -3.63
CA ARG A 496 -19.75 5.00 -4.22
C ARG A 496 -19.49 3.82 -3.28
N LEU A 497 -18.97 4.06 -2.09
CA LEU A 497 -18.62 3.07 -1.08
C LEU A 497 -19.59 3.21 0.11
N PRO A 498 -20.54 2.28 0.29
CA PRO A 498 -21.59 2.40 1.33
C PRO A 498 -21.03 2.67 2.73
N GLN A 499 -19.90 2.06 3.08
CA GLN A 499 -19.25 2.19 4.39
C GLN A 499 -18.65 3.59 4.67
N TYR A 500 -18.51 4.45 3.66
CA TYR A 500 -17.94 5.80 3.80
C TYR A 500 -18.93 6.92 3.43
N SER A 501 -20.21 6.57 3.26
CA SER A 501 -21.22 7.47 2.72
C SER A 501 -21.50 8.69 3.61
N ASP A 502 -21.25 8.61 4.92
CA ASP A 502 -21.38 9.76 5.83
C ASP A 502 -20.13 10.67 5.83
N MET A 503 -18.97 10.15 5.46
CA MET A 503 -17.71 10.91 5.44
C MET A 503 -17.53 11.71 4.14
N CYS A 504 -18.16 11.31 3.03
CA CYS A 504 -17.92 11.96 1.75
C CYS A 504 -18.33 13.44 1.72
N GLU A 505 -19.38 13.82 2.45
CA GLU A 505 -19.82 15.22 2.54
C GLU A 505 -18.78 16.11 3.18
N LYS A 506 -18.08 15.61 4.22
CA LYS A 506 -17.00 16.33 4.90
C LYS A 506 -15.91 16.72 3.91
N TYR A 507 -15.34 15.75 3.19
CA TYR A 507 -14.24 15.99 2.25
C TYR A 507 -14.68 16.88 1.07
N LEU A 508 -15.88 16.68 0.53
CA LEU A 508 -16.37 17.54 -0.55
C LEU A 508 -16.61 18.98 -0.06
N LYS A 509 -17.10 19.16 1.16
CA LYS A 509 -17.26 20.47 1.78
C LYS A 509 -15.90 21.15 1.96
N GLU A 510 -14.91 20.44 2.51
CA GLU A 510 -13.54 20.93 2.67
C GLU A 510 -12.93 21.36 1.33
N SER A 511 -13.10 20.56 0.26
CA SER A 511 -12.66 20.94 -1.09
C SER A 511 -13.28 22.25 -1.58
N LYS A 512 -14.61 22.40 -1.44
CA LYS A 512 -15.35 23.61 -1.81
C LYS A 512 -14.86 24.81 -1.01
N ASP A 513 -14.72 24.66 0.30
CA ASP A 513 -14.33 25.73 1.20
C ASP A 513 -12.88 26.19 0.93
N ILE A 514 -11.96 25.26 0.62
CA ILE A 514 -10.60 25.60 0.19
C ILE A 514 -10.63 26.47 -1.07
N ILE A 515 -11.34 26.04 -2.12
CA ILE A 515 -11.39 26.78 -3.40
C ILE A 515 -12.01 28.16 -3.18
N TRP A 516 -13.11 28.23 -2.41
CA TRP A 516 -13.82 29.49 -2.17
C TRP A 516 -12.99 30.47 -1.32
N ASN A 517 -12.26 29.97 -0.32
CA ASN A 517 -11.34 30.79 0.48
C ASN A 517 -10.22 31.38 -0.40
N VAL A 518 -9.66 30.59 -1.31
CA VAL A 518 -8.66 31.09 -2.26
C VAL A 518 -9.25 32.16 -3.18
N VAL A 519 -10.44 31.91 -3.76
CA VAL A 519 -11.11 32.87 -4.65
C VAL A 519 -11.39 34.18 -3.93
N THR A 520 -11.90 34.13 -2.71
CA THR A 520 -12.22 35.35 -1.93
C THR A 520 -10.97 36.10 -1.50
N GLN A 521 -9.90 35.41 -1.08
CA GLN A 521 -8.61 36.04 -0.76
C GLN A 521 -7.99 36.74 -1.97
N LEU A 522 -8.07 36.13 -3.16
CA LEU A 522 -7.52 36.70 -4.37
C LEU A 522 -8.41 37.79 -4.95
N ALA A 523 -9.72 37.60 -5.07
CA ALA A 523 -10.61 38.56 -5.76
C ALA A 523 -10.79 39.89 -4.98
N GLU A 524 -11.22 39.86 -3.71
CA GLU A 524 -11.46 41.04 -2.85
C GLU A 524 -11.47 40.71 -1.34
N PRO A 525 -10.86 41.52 -0.45
CA PRO A 525 -11.02 41.42 1.00
C PRO A 525 -12.33 42.12 1.44
N ALA A 526 -13.48 41.47 1.32
CA ALA A 526 -14.74 42.04 1.85
C ALA A 526 -15.67 40.98 2.44
N THR A 527 -16.12 41.25 3.66
CA THR A 527 -16.98 40.51 4.58
C THR A 527 -18.36 40.04 4.06
N ASN A 528 -18.68 40.22 2.77
CA ASN A 528 -20.03 40.01 2.19
C ASN A 528 -20.18 38.78 1.27
N CYS A 529 -19.19 37.88 1.21
CA CYS A 529 -19.19 36.73 0.27
C CYS A 529 -19.17 35.34 0.95
N THR A 530 -19.08 35.27 2.28
CA THR A 530 -18.95 34.00 3.04
C THR A 530 -20.13 33.05 2.87
N ASN A 531 -21.34 33.57 2.65
CA ASN A 531 -22.56 32.78 2.51
C ASN A 531 -23.07 32.62 1.08
N LEU A 532 -22.32 33.09 0.07
CA LEU A 532 -22.83 33.15 -1.31
C LEU A 532 -23.19 31.76 -1.88
N LEU A 533 -22.41 30.74 -1.52
CA LEU A 533 -22.60 29.35 -1.96
C LEU A 533 -23.58 28.54 -1.09
N ASN A 534 -24.07 29.12 0.02
CA ASN A 534 -24.95 28.42 0.96
C ASN A 534 -26.40 28.39 0.48
N VAL A 535 -27.11 27.32 0.85
CA VAL A 535 -28.52 27.13 0.50
C VAL A 535 -29.38 28.06 1.37
N GLY A 536 -30.40 28.70 0.79
CA GLY A 536 -31.23 29.68 1.49
C GLY A 536 -30.77 31.14 1.32
N ASN A 537 -29.82 31.41 0.42
CA ASN A 537 -29.53 32.77 -0.04
C ASN A 537 -30.80 33.38 -0.65
N SER A 538 -31.15 34.62 -0.28
CA SER A 538 -32.35 35.31 -0.78
C SER A 538 -32.30 35.66 -2.27
N ASN A 539 -31.13 35.50 -2.91
CA ASN A 539 -30.93 35.75 -4.34
C ASN A 539 -31.25 34.51 -5.19
N SER A 540 -31.66 34.71 -6.44
CA SER A 540 -31.86 33.60 -7.38
C SER A 540 -30.56 32.85 -7.67
N VAL A 541 -30.65 31.56 -8.04
CA VAL A 541 -29.48 30.75 -8.39
C VAL A 541 -28.69 31.38 -9.54
N GLU A 542 -29.37 31.99 -10.53
CA GLU A 542 -28.69 32.63 -11.65
C GLU A 542 -27.87 33.85 -11.19
N SER A 543 -28.43 34.68 -10.32
CA SER A 543 -27.74 35.86 -9.79
C SER A 543 -26.49 35.46 -8.99
N VAL A 544 -26.62 34.42 -8.16
CA VAL A 544 -25.49 33.84 -7.42
C VAL A 544 -24.42 33.33 -8.38
N ALA A 545 -24.79 32.57 -9.41
CA ALA A 545 -23.86 32.03 -10.39
C ALA A 545 -23.09 33.11 -11.15
N GLN A 546 -23.76 34.18 -11.61
CA GLN A 546 -23.10 35.30 -12.28
C GLN A 546 -22.05 35.96 -11.39
N ARG A 547 -22.38 36.20 -10.12
CA ARG A 547 -21.45 36.79 -9.15
C ARG A 547 -20.26 35.86 -8.87
N VAL A 548 -20.49 34.55 -8.72
CA VAL A 548 -19.43 33.56 -8.55
C VAL A 548 -18.48 33.56 -9.75
N VAL A 549 -19.01 33.52 -10.98
CA VAL A 549 -18.18 33.52 -12.20
C VAL A 549 -17.31 34.77 -12.29
N LYS A 550 -17.87 35.95 -11.95
CA LYS A 550 -17.11 37.20 -11.91
C LYS A 550 -15.94 37.13 -10.91
N LEU A 551 -16.19 36.70 -9.68
CA LEU A 551 -15.15 36.59 -8.64
C LEU A 551 -14.08 35.55 -9.01
N CYS A 552 -14.49 34.42 -9.57
CA CYS A 552 -13.57 33.38 -10.05
C CYS A 552 -12.67 33.89 -11.18
N TYR A 553 -13.22 34.70 -12.09
CA TYR A 553 -12.45 35.34 -13.16
C TYR A 553 -11.42 36.33 -12.60
N GLU A 554 -11.82 37.18 -11.65
CA GLU A 554 -10.93 38.15 -10.99
C GLU A 554 -9.79 37.46 -10.23
N ALA A 555 -10.10 36.39 -9.49
CA ALA A 555 -9.10 35.57 -8.83
C ALA A 555 -8.16 34.88 -9.82
N GLY A 556 -8.71 34.33 -10.92
CA GLY A 556 -7.96 33.63 -11.95
C GLY A 556 -6.93 34.51 -12.65
N ARG A 557 -7.25 35.80 -12.88
CA ARG A 557 -6.33 36.79 -13.45
C ARG A 557 -5.16 37.17 -12.56
N LYS A 558 -5.24 36.86 -11.26
CA LYS A 558 -4.15 37.11 -10.30
C LYS A 558 -3.22 35.91 -10.15
N LEU A 559 -3.47 34.82 -10.86
CA LEU A 559 -2.56 33.67 -10.90
C LEU A 559 -1.30 34.03 -11.70
N GLU A 560 -0.14 33.60 -11.19
CA GLU A 560 1.13 33.77 -11.88
C GLU A 560 1.15 32.99 -13.21
N PRO A 561 1.86 33.49 -14.25
CA PRO A 561 2.10 32.74 -15.47
C PRO A 561 2.75 31.38 -15.19
N GLY A 562 2.26 30.32 -15.84
CA GLY A 562 2.74 28.94 -15.64
C GLY A 562 2.07 28.20 -14.47
N PHE A 563 1.32 28.88 -13.60
CA PHE A 563 0.62 28.24 -12.47
C PHE A 563 -0.33 27.15 -12.94
N VAL A 564 -1.20 27.47 -13.90
CA VAL A 564 -2.25 26.56 -14.39
C VAL A 564 -1.61 25.36 -15.10
N THR A 565 -0.56 25.60 -15.87
CA THR A 565 0.26 24.56 -16.51
C THR A 565 0.86 23.59 -15.49
N LYS A 566 1.46 24.12 -14.41
CA LYS A 566 2.07 23.31 -13.35
C LYS A 566 1.02 22.49 -12.59
N TYR A 567 -0.13 23.09 -12.32
CA TYR A 567 -1.26 22.39 -11.70
C TYR A 567 -1.73 21.21 -12.57
N GLN A 568 -1.92 21.41 -13.87
CA GLN A 568 -2.35 20.37 -14.80
C GLN A 568 -1.34 19.24 -14.96
N THR A 569 -0.06 19.58 -15.02
CA THR A 569 1.03 18.60 -15.07
C THR A 569 0.95 17.65 -13.88
N THR A 570 0.45 18.15 -12.74
CA THR A 570 0.31 17.37 -11.50
C THR A 570 -0.97 16.53 -11.48
N ILE A 571 -2.13 17.08 -11.86
CA ILE A 571 -3.43 16.41 -11.65
C ILE A 571 -3.95 15.62 -12.86
N THR A 572 -3.36 15.81 -14.05
CA THR A 572 -3.89 15.20 -15.28
C THR A 572 -3.46 13.75 -15.38
N VAL A 573 -4.43 12.85 -15.49
CA VAL A 573 -4.19 11.41 -15.64
C VAL A 573 -4.72 10.96 -17.00
N LEU A 574 -3.86 10.90 -18.01
CA LEU A 574 -4.21 10.39 -19.35
C LEU A 574 -4.18 8.87 -19.37
N ARG A 575 -5.22 8.23 -19.93
CA ARG A 575 -5.43 6.77 -19.83
C ARG A 575 -5.48 6.11 -21.20
N ASN A 576 -4.82 4.96 -21.34
CA ASN A 576 -4.99 3.97 -22.42
C ASN A 576 -4.98 4.54 -23.87
N GLY A 577 -5.20 3.67 -24.86
CA GLY A 577 -5.22 4.06 -26.27
C GLY A 577 -6.51 4.76 -26.72
N GLU A 578 -7.65 4.49 -26.07
CA GLU A 578 -8.95 5.04 -26.50
C GLU A 578 -9.06 6.53 -26.22
N GLU A 579 -8.64 6.99 -25.03
CA GLU A 579 -8.65 8.43 -24.68
C GLU A 579 -7.70 9.20 -25.60
N LEU A 580 -6.52 8.64 -25.88
CA LEU A 580 -5.55 9.24 -26.80
C LEU A 580 -6.08 9.30 -28.23
N ASN A 581 -6.81 8.28 -28.70
CA ASN A 581 -7.43 8.31 -30.03
C ASN A 581 -8.56 9.35 -30.10
N PHE A 582 -9.35 9.51 -29.03
CA PHE A 582 -10.36 10.57 -28.94
C PHE A 582 -9.71 11.96 -29.02
N LEU A 583 -8.66 12.20 -28.22
CA LEU A 583 -7.93 13.47 -28.23
C LEU A 583 -7.27 13.71 -29.60
N GLU A 584 -6.70 12.67 -30.22
CA GLU A 584 -6.12 12.78 -31.56
C GLU A 584 -7.17 13.22 -32.58
N ASN A 585 -8.38 12.68 -32.51
CA ASN A 585 -9.49 13.06 -33.39
C ASN A 585 -9.93 14.51 -33.16
N LYS A 586 -9.86 15.00 -31.92
CA LYS A 586 -10.20 16.38 -31.54
C LYS A 586 -9.08 17.39 -31.78
N ALA A 587 -7.84 16.96 -31.92
CA ALA A 587 -6.73 17.87 -32.16
C ALA A 587 -6.91 18.64 -33.47
N ASN A 588 -6.84 19.97 -33.40
CA ASN A 588 -6.82 20.87 -34.55
C ASN A 588 -5.49 20.75 -35.31
N ASN A 589 -4.39 20.47 -34.60
CA ASN A 589 -3.08 20.21 -35.19
C ASN A 589 -2.61 18.77 -34.93
N LYS A 590 -2.89 17.88 -35.91
CA LYS A 590 -2.53 16.46 -35.85
C LYS A 590 -1.01 16.23 -35.77
N GLN A 591 -0.20 17.10 -36.37
CA GLN A 591 1.25 16.96 -36.35
C GLN A 591 1.80 17.16 -34.93
N LYS A 592 1.34 18.20 -34.23
CA LYS A 592 1.68 18.45 -32.82
C LYS A 592 1.19 17.34 -31.91
N PHE A 593 -0.03 16.85 -32.14
CA PHE A 593 -0.55 15.70 -31.38
C PHE A 593 0.29 14.42 -31.61
N SER A 594 0.73 14.16 -32.85
CA SER A 594 1.61 13.03 -33.15
C SER A 594 2.97 13.15 -32.45
N GLN A 595 3.54 14.35 -32.37
CA GLN A 595 4.75 14.63 -31.59
C GLN A 595 4.52 14.36 -30.10
N PHE A 596 3.42 14.87 -29.54
CA PHE A 596 2.99 14.56 -28.17
C PHE A 596 2.89 13.05 -27.93
N ARG A 597 2.22 12.30 -28.81
CA ARG A 597 2.02 10.85 -28.68
C ARG A 597 3.34 10.09 -28.71
N LYS A 598 4.29 10.52 -29.56
CA LYS A 598 5.65 9.95 -29.61
C LYS A 598 6.42 10.18 -28.32
N LEU A 599 6.36 11.40 -27.77
CA LEU A 599 7.04 11.76 -26.52
C LEU A 599 6.39 11.09 -25.30
N LEU A 600 5.06 11.01 -25.25
CA LEU A 600 4.31 10.29 -24.22
C LEU A 600 4.63 8.80 -24.23
N ASN A 601 4.69 8.15 -25.41
CA ASN A 601 5.10 6.75 -25.48
C ASN A 601 6.54 6.54 -24.98
N GLY A 602 7.37 7.59 -25.03
CA GLY A 602 8.72 7.62 -24.47
C GLY A 602 8.81 8.06 -23.00
N SER A 603 7.73 8.57 -22.40
CA SER A 603 7.72 9.24 -21.09
C SER A 603 6.60 8.70 -20.20
N GLN A 604 6.90 8.36 -18.94
CA GLN A 604 5.88 7.78 -18.06
C GLN A 604 5.01 8.82 -17.31
N SER A 605 5.28 10.13 -17.46
CA SER A 605 4.51 11.22 -16.83
C SER A 605 4.34 12.39 -17.79
N LEU A 606 3.28 13.17 -17.57
CA LEU A 606 3.13 14.47 -18.21
C LEU A 606 4.20 15.44 -17.71
N SER A 607 4.88 16.10 -18.63
CA SER A 607 5.80 17.22 -18.38
C SER A 607 5.15 18.51 -18.87
N GLN A 608 5.74 19.66 -18.50
CA GLN A 608 5.30 20.96 -19.04
C GLN A 608 5.40 21.01 -20.58
N GLU A 609 6.42 20.37 -21.16
CA GLU A 609 6.57 20.23 -22.62
C GLU A 609 5.39 19.44 -23.22
N LEU A 610 4.97 18.34 -22.60
CA LEU A 610 3.82 17.55 -23.06
C LEU A 610 2.51 18.35 -22.96
N ILE A 611 2.31 19.14 -21.90
CA ILE A 611 1.15 20.04 -21.78
C ILE A 611 1.18 21.13 -22.85
N SER A 612 2.35 21.73 -23.13
CA SER A 612 2.50 22.71 -24.22
C SER A 612 2.10 22.12 -25.57
N LEU A 613 2.55 20.90 -25.89
CA LEU A 613 2.17 20.22 -27.12
C LEU A 613 0.67 19.92 -27.20
N LEU A 614 0.02 19.62 -26.06
CA LEU A 614 -1.43 19.44 -26.00
C LEU A 614 -2.16 20.76 -26.28
N ARG A 615 -1.69 21.90 -25.74
CA ARG A 615 -2.21 23.24 -26.06
C ARG A 615 -2.04 23.60 -27.53
N GLU A 616 -0.82 23.45 -28.05
CA GLU A 616 -0.50 23.69 -29.46
C GLU A 616 -1.30 22.77 -30.42
N SER A 617 -1.75 21.61 -29.94
CA SER A 617 -2.62 20.72 -30.70
C SER A 617 -4.10 21.11 -30.66
N GLY A 618 -4.49 22.04 -29.79
CA GLY A 618 -5.85 22.52 -29.60
C GLY A 618 -6.74 21.62 -28.74
N VAL A 619 -6.19 20.57 -28.11
CA VAL A 619 -6.96 19.68 -27.21
C VAL A 619 -6.95 20.13 -25.75
N PHE A 620 -6.13 21.13 -25.46
CA PHE A 620 -6.01 21.76 -24.16
C PHE A 620 -6.20 23.26 -24.34
N LEU A 621 -6.88 23.91 -23.40
CA LEU A 621 -7.03 25.36 -23.42
C LEU A 621 -5.67 26.06 -23.28
N GLU A 622 -5.51 27.16 -24.00
CA GLU A 622 -4.42 28.11 -23.76
C GLU A 622 -4.48 28.64 -22.32
N GLU A 623 -3.31 28.90 -21.73
CA GLU A 623 -3.22 29.23 -20.31
C GLU A 623 -4.05 30.46 -19.92
N ASP A 624 -3.98 31.50 -20.76
CA ASP A 624 -4.66 32.77 -20.52
C ASP A 624 -6.19 32.63 -20.63
N VAL A 625 -6.68 31.68 -21.42
CA VAL A 625 -8.10 31.34 -21.56
C VAL A 625 -8.55 30.53 -20.36
N GLU A 626 -7.75 29.54 -19.95
CA GLU A 626 -8.07 28.69 -18.83
C GLU A 626 -8.04 29.41 -17.49
N GLN A 627 -7.08 30.32 -17.27
CA GLN A 627 -7.04 31.15 -16.06
C GLN A 627 -8.38 31.87 -15.82
N ARG A 628 -9.11 32.27 -16.87
CA ARG A 628 -10.41 32.96 -16.77
C ARG A 628 -11.50 32.09 -16.17
N VAL A 629 -11.40 30.77 -16.33
CA VAL A 629 -12.41 29.80 -15.90
C VAL A 629 -11.92 28.80 -14.86
N PHE A 630 -10.63 28.81 -14.51
CA PHE A 630 -9.98 27.83 -13.64
C PHE A 630 -10.75 27.59 -12.34
N PHE A 631 -10.99 28.65 -11.56
CA PHE A 631 -11.70 28.53 -10.29
C PHE A 631 -13.18 28.16 -10.46
N ALA A 632 -13.84 28.70 -11.48
CA ALA A 632 -15.25 28.39 -11.76
C ALA A 632 -15.43 26.92 -12.16
N ALA A 633 -14.52 26.37 -12.96
CA ALA A 633 -14.49 24.96 -13.33
C ALA A 633 -14.27 24.06 -12.12
N ARG A 634 -13.33 24.40 -11.23
CA ARG A 634 -13.09 23.68 -9.97
C ARG A 634 -14.32 23.72 -9.05
N LEU A 635 -14.97 24.88 -8.87
CA LEU A 635 -16.17 24.99 -8.05
C LEU A 635 -17.36 24.20 -8.63
N ALA A 636 -17.65 24.36 -9.93
CA ALA A 636 -18.74 23.62 -10.58
C ALA A 636 -18.54 22.10 -10.47
N SER A 637 -17.28 21.65 -10.59
CA SER A 637 -16.87 20.26 -10.42
C SER A 637 -17.17 19.71 -9.02
N VAL A 638 -16.79 20.44 -7.96
CA VAL A 638 -17.02 20.04 -6.57
C VAL A 638 -18.51 20.09 -6.22
N LEU A 639 -19.22 21.15 -6.61
CA LEU A 639 -20.67 21.31 -6.38
C LEU A 639 -21.47 20.20 -7.08
N HIS A 640 -21.07 19.82 -8.29
CA HIS A 640 -21.63 18.64 -8.96
C HIS A 640 -21.44 17.38 -8.11
N SER A 641 -20.22 17.12 -7.62
CA SER A 641 -19.93 15.96 -6.78
C SER A 641 -20.73 15.98 -5.46
N GLN A 642 -20.86 17.14 -4.80
CA GLN A 642 -21.69 17.31 -3.60
C GLN A 642 -23.16 17.01 -3.86
N SER A 643 -23.72 17.49 -4.97
CA SER A 643 -25.11 17.23 -5.33
C SER A 643 -25.43 15.74 -5.45
N ARG A 644 -24.44 14.92 -5.81
CA ARG A 644 -24.62 13.48 -6.03
C ARG A 644 -24.69 12.67 -4.77
N VAL A 645 -24.26 13.19 -3.62
CA VAL A 645 -24.27 12.44 -2.35
C VAL A 645 -25.66 11.87 -2.05
N VAL A 646 -26.70 12.67 -2.28
CA VAL A 646 -28.10 12.26 -2.06
C VAL A 646 -28.50 11.02 -2.85
N LEU A 647 -27.82 10.71 -3.96
CA LEU A 647 -28.11 9.54 -4.78
C LEU A 647 -27.61 8.25 -4.14
N TYR A 648 -26.66 8.33 -3.21
CA TYR A 648 -25.96 7.17 -2.64
C TYR A 648 -26.09 7.06 -1.12
N THR A 649 -26.63 8.07 -0.44
CA THR A 649 -26.97 8.00 0.99
C THR A 649 -28.46 7.69 1.20
N ASP A 650 -28.77 7.08 2.34
CA ASP A 650 -30.14 6.76 2.80
C ASP A 650 -30.74 7.87 3.68
N LYS A 651 -30.10 9.04 3.75
CA LYS A 651 -30.54 10.19 4.56
C LYS A 651 -31.99 10.61 4.23
N PRO A 652 -32.80 11.05 5.21
CA PRO A 652 -34.19 11.45 5.00
C PRO A 652 -34.34 12.51 3.90
N GLN A 653 -34.84 12.04 2.74
CA GLN A 653 -34.74 12.75 1.45
C GLN A 653 -35.55 14.05 1.36
N GLN A 654 -36.49 14.31 2.27
CA GLN A 654 -37.40 15.46 2.18
C GLN A 654 -36.77 16.77 2.69
N ILE A 655 -35.88 16.73 3.69
CA ILE A 655 -35.28 17.94 4.28
C ILE A 655 -34.03 18.37 3.51
N ALA A 656 -33.26 17.42 2.97
CA ALA A 656 -31.98 17.71 2.33
C ALA A 656 -32.06 17.91 0.80
N ARG A 657 -33.17 17.54 0.14
CA ARG A 657 -33.35 17.66 -1.32
C ARG A 657 -33.07 19.07 -1.87
N PRO A 658 -33.65 20.15 -1.32
CA PRO A 658 -33.45 21.50 -1.87
C PRO A 658 -31.96 21.88 -1.93
N ASN A 659 -31.17 21.39 -0.97
CA ASN A 659 -29.74 21.66 -0.90
C ASN A 659 -28.96 21.01 -2.05
N TYR A 660 -29.22 19.74 -2.35
CA TYR A 660 -28.52 19.05 -3.44
C TYR A 660 -28.99 19.50 -4.82
N GLU A 661 -30.28 19.82 -4.97
CA GLU A 661 -30.82 20.43 -6.19
C GLU A 661 -30.21 21.82 -6.41
N TRP A 662 -30.06 22.63 -5.35
CA TRP A 662 -29.35 23.90 -5.37
C TRP A 662 -27.91 23.73 -5.86
N TYR A 663 -27.13 22.80 -5.29
CA TYR A 663 -25.75 22.57 -5.72
C TYR A 663 -25.63 22.16 -7.18
N SER A 664 -26.50 21.25 -7.65
CA SER A 664 -26.50 20.82 -9.05
C SER A 664 -26.87 21.97 -9.99
N THR A 665 -27.88 22.77 -9.64
CA THR A 665 -28.35 23.89 -10.46
C THR A 665 -27.35 25.04 -10.46
N LEU A 666 -26.69 25.30 -9.33
CA LEU A 666 -25.62 26.31 -9.24
C LEU A 666 -24.41 25.89 -10.08
N ALA A 667 -23.99 24.63 -10.00
CA ALA A 667 -22.89 24.10 -10.81
C ALA A 667 -23.18 24.19 -12.32
N HIS A 668 -24.42 23.89 -12.73
CA HIS A 668 -24.87 24.06 -14.12
C HIS A 668 -24.77 25.53 -14.55
N ASN A 669 -25.36 26.45 -13.77
CA ASN A 669 -25.39 27.88 -14.10
C ASN A 669 -23.99 28.49 -14.12
N ILE A 670 -23.10 28.14 -13.19
CA ILE A 670 -21.69 28.57 -13.24
C ILE A 670 -21.08 28.17 -14.58
N SER A 671 -21.28 26.92 -15.01
CA SER A 671 -20.74 26.40 -16.26
C SER A 671 -21.32 27.11 -17.48
N PHE A 672 -22.64 27.33 -17.50
CA PHE A 672 -23.34 28.06 -18.54
C PHE A 672 -22.84 29.51 -18.67
N TYR A 673 -22.66 30.21 -17.54
CA TYR A 673 -22.14 31.58 -17.54
C TYR A 673 -20.67 31.67 -17.93
N CYS A 674 -19.84 30.65 -17.62
CA CYS A 674 -18.48 30.55 -18.16
C CYS A 674 -18.49 30.51 -19.69
N ARG A 675 -19.37 29.69 -20.29
CA ARG A 675 -19.54 29.65 -21.76
C ARG A 675 -19.99 30.99 -22.31
N ARG A 676 -21.04 31.58 -21.74
CA ARG A 676 -21.59 32.87 -22.21
C ARG A 676 -20.59 34.02 -22.11
N THR A 677 -19.79 34.07 -21.04
CA THR A 677 -18.91 35.21 -20.74
C THR A 677 -17.53 35.04 -21.33
N HIS A 678 -16.99 33.82 -21.31
CA HIS A 678 -15.60 33.53 -21.66
C HIS A 678 -15.46 32.63 -22.90
N ARG A 679 -16.57 32.17 -23.49
CA ARG A 679 -16.60 31.26 -24.65
C ARG A 679 -15.90 29.92 -24.39
N VAL A 680 -15.93 29.45 -23.15
CA VAL A 680 -15.39 28.14 -22.75
C VAL A 680 -16.51 27.26 -22.24
N GLY A 681 -16.80 26.17 -22.96
CA GLY A 681 -17.71 25.13 -22.51
C GLY A 681 -17.05 24.24 -21.45
N LEU A 682 -17.68 24.12 -20.28
CA LEU A 682 -17.20 23.26 -19.20
C LEU A 682 -17.98 21.94 -19.18
N LEU A 683 -17.29 20.82 -18.92
CA LEU A 683 -17.92 19.49 -18.83
C LEU A 683 -19.05 19.45 -17.78
N SER A 684 -18.92 20.22 -16.71
CA SER A 684 -19.93 20.34 -15.65
C SER A 684 -21.28 20.86 -16.14
N GLU A 685 -21.34 21.61 -17.25
CA GLU A 685 -22.61 22.06 -17.84
C GLU A 685 -23.49 20.86 -18.22
N TYR A 686 -22.87 19.82 -18.79
CA TYR A 686 -23.50 18.57 -19.18
C TYR A 686 -23.70 17.62 -17.98
N LEU A 687 -22.65 17.41 -17.19
CA LEU A 687 -22.68 16.42 -16.10
C LEU A 687 -23.67 16.77 -14.99
N THR A 688 -23.88 18.06 -14.72
CA THR A 688 -24.84 18.50 -13.69
C THR A 688 -26.28 18.16 -14.07
N ILE A 689 -26.63 18.20 -15.35
CA ILE A 689 -27.94 17.74 -15.83
C ILE A 689 -28.03 16.21 -15.71
N MET A 690 -27.06 15.50 -16.32
CA MET A 690 -27.15 14.05 -16.52
C MET A 690 -26.82 13.22 -15.28
N GLY A 691 -25.84 13.66 -14.51
CA GLY A 691 -25.37 13.00 -13.30
C GLY A 691 -25.90 13.61 -12.01
N GLY A 692 -26.53 14.79 -12.07
CA GLY A 692 -27.04 15.54 -10.91
C GLY A 692 -28.56 15.70 -10.93
N THR A 693 -29.04 16.77 -11.54
CA THR A 693 -30.44 17.23 -11.43
C THR A 693 -31.46 16.17 -11.81
N VAL A 694 -31.34 15.52 -12.99
CA VAL A 694 -32.31 14.50 -13.42
C VAL A 694 -32.36 13.29 -12.45
N PRO A 695 -31.23 12.67 -12.06
CA PRO A 695 -31.22 11.65 -11.04
C PRO A 695 -31.81 12.06 -9.68
N ILE A 696 -31.54 13.29 -9.22
CA ILE A 696 -32.04 13.80 -7.93
C ILE A 696 -33.57 13.90 -7.97
N LEU A 697 -34.12 14.48 -9.04
CA LEU A 697 -35.58 14.55 -9.26
C LEU A 697 -36.21 13.14 -9.29
N LEU A 698 -35.53 12.17 -9.91
CA LEU A 698 -35.98 10.79 -9.97
C LEU A 698 -35.91 10.03 -8.64
N LYS A 699 -35.03 10.42 -7.70
CA LYS A 699 -34.88 9.76 -6.39
C LYS A 699 -35.87 10.29 -5.36
N CYS A 700 -36.12 11.60 -5.33
CA CYS A 700 -36.90 12.27 -4.27
C CYS A 700 -38.42 12.34 -4.52
N GLU A 701 -38.96 11.34 -5.20
CA GLU A 701 -40.30 11.34 -5.80
C GLU A 701 -41.33 10.67 -4.87
N LYS A 702 -41.96 11.41 -3.94
CA LYS A 702 -42.91 10.85 -2.95
C LYS A 702 -44.38 11.32 -3.05
N HIS A 703 -44.70 12.46 -3.68
CA HIS A 703 -46.07 13.00 -3.78
C HIS A 703 -46.62 12.95 -5.21
N ALA A 704 -47.87 12.50 -5.43
CA ALA A 704 -48.38 12.07 -6.73
C ALA A 704 -48.52 13.16 -7.82
N GLU A 705 -48.97 14.38 -7.50
CA GLU A 705 -49.18 15.44 -8.51
C GLU A 705 -47.90 16.20 -8.85
N GLN A 706 -47.16 16.67 -7.84
CA GLN A 706 -45.83 17.30 -8.01
C GLN A 706 -44.84 16.36 -8.72
N ARG A 707 -45.07 15.05 -8.61
CA ARG A 707 -44.30 14.00 -9.29
C ARG A 707 -44.45 14.05 -10.81
N LEU A 708 -45.64 14.33 -11.35
CA LEU A 708 -45.83 14.38 -12.80
C LEU A 708 -45.08 15.57 -13.40
N ASP A 709 -45.21 16.77 -12.82
CA ASP A 709 -44.51 17.97 -13.30
C ASP A 709 -42.98 17.81 -13.23
N MET A 710 -42.48 17.20 -12.15
CA MET A 710 -41.05 16.89 -12.02
C MET A 710 -40.57 15.90 -13.08
N LEU A 711 -41.34 14.84 -13.35
CA LEU A 711 -41.02 13.87 -14.39
C LEU A 711 -41.08 14.49 -15.78
N GLU A 712 -42.08 15.32 -16.07
CA GLU A 712 -42.22 16.03 -17.34
C GLU A 712 -41.10 17.05 -17.57
N ASN A 713 -40.66 17.74 -16.51
CA ASN A 713 -39.46 18.58 -16.56
C ASN A 713 -38.18 17.76 -16.83
N ALA A 714 -37.99 16.64 -16.12
CA ALA A 714 -36.84 15.76 -16.35
C ALA A 714 -36.87 15.12 -17.75
N LYS A 715 -38.06 14.80 -18.26
CA LYS A 715 -38.30 14.28 -19.61
C LYS A 715 -37.83 15.29 -20.65
N ARG A 716 -38.34 16.53 -20.59
CA ARG A 716 -37.94 17.62 -21.48
C ARG A 716 -36.44 17.82 -21.48
N LYS A 717 -35.80 17.89 -20.30
CA LYS A 717 -34.34 17.99 -20.20
C LYS A 717 -33.60 16.85 -20.92
N CYS A 718 -34.08 15.61 -20.84
CA CYS A 718 -33.46 14.49 -21.55
C CYS A 718 -33.73 14.53 -23.07
N GLU A 719 -34.92 14.94 -23.48
CA GLU A 719 -35.29 15.09 -24.90
C GLU A 719 -34.51 16.22 -25.55
N ASP A 720 -34.41 17.39 -24.91
CA ASP A 720 -33.59 18.52 -25.36
C ASP A 720 -32.10 18.15 -25.51
N VAL A 721 -31.62 17.26 -24.64
CA VAL A 721 -30.26 16.70 -24.69
C VAL A 721 -30.07 15.75 -25.88
N LEU A 722 -31.08 14.96 -26.24
CA LEU A 722 -31.01 14.03 -27.36
C LEU A 722 -31.27 14.70 -28.72
N GLU A 723 -32.12 15.73 -28.75
CA GLU A 723 -32.52 16.47 -29.94
C GLU A 723 -31.59 17.65 -30.27
N ASP A 724 -30.48 17.81 -29.53
CA ASP A 724 -29.46 18.86 -29.69
C ASP A 724 -29.99 20.31 -29.64
N ARG A 725 -31.18 20.55 -29.07
CA ARG A 725 -31.84 21.88 -29.06
C ARG A 725 -31.14 22.93 -28.20
N THR A 726 -30.17 22.53 -27.40
CA THR A 726 -29.46 23.41 -26.46
C THR A 726 -28.11 23.90 -26.99
N ASN A 727 -27.63 23.43 -28.15
CA ASN A 727 -26.27 23.65 -28.68
C ASN A 727 -25.14 23.28 -27.70
N VAL A 728 -25.45 22.70 -26.54
CA VAL A 728 -24.48 22.27 -25.51
C VAL A 728 -23.61 21.14 -26.05
N PHE A 729 -24.07 20.43 -27.08
CA PHE A 729 -23.44 19.23 -27.63
C PHE A 729 -22.55 19.47 -28.85
N GLU A 730 -22.52 20.65 -29.47
CA GLU A 730 -21.68 20.89 -30.66
C GLU A 730 -20.27 21.39 -30.34
N GLU A 731 -20.05 21.89 -29.12
CA GLU A 731 -18.79 22.53 -28.71
C GLU A 731 -17.92 21.63 -27.85
N ASP A 732 -16.60 21.86 -27.89
CA ASP A 732 -15.64 21.14 -27.06
C ASP A 732 -15.81 21.50 -25.57
N LEU A 733 -16.12 20.49 -24.76
CA LEU A 733 -16.30 20.63 -23.31
C LEU A 733 -15.02 20.26 -22.57
N HIS A 734 -14.63 21.11 -21.62
CA HIS A 734 -13.34 21.00 -20.94
C HIS A 734 -13.52 20.64 -19.47
N GLU A 735 -12.60 19.83 -18.95
CA GLU A 735 -12.40 19.59 -17.53
C GLU A 735 -10.94 19.79 -17.19
N ASN A 736 -10.65 20.74 -16.29
CA ASN A 736 -9.29 21.20 -16.00
C ASN A 736 -8.51 21.54 -17.28
N GLY A 737 -9.17 22.20 -18.23
CA GLY A 737 -8.59 22.65 -19.50
C GLY A 737 -8.40 21.58 -20.57
N LEU A 738 -8.50 20.29 -20.25
CA LEU A 738 -8.45 19.20 -21.22
C LEU A 738 -9.83 18.96 -21.83
N ILE A 739 -9.93 18.84 -23.16
CA ILE A 739 -11.16 18.41 -23.82
C ILE A 739 -11.54 17.03 -23.33
N GLN A 740 -12.77 16.92 -22.83
CA GLN A 740 -13.33 15.67 -22.35
C GLN A 740 -14.36 15.11 -23.31
N GLU A 741 -14.41 13.79 -23.32
CA GLU A 741 -15.37 13.04 -24.09
C GLU A 741 -16.78 13.19 -23.46
N ALA A 742 -17.59 14.10 -24.03
CA ALA A 742 -18.94 14.41 -23.57
C ALA A 742 -20.05 14.09 -24.59
N LYS A 743 -19.85 14.47 -25.87
CA LYS A 743 -20.80 14.27 -27.00
C LYS A 743 -20.74 12.84 -27.54
N GLY A 744 -21.88 12.28 -27.96
CA GLY A 744 -21.95 11.32 -29.07
C GLY A 744 -21.32 9.95 -28.83
N THR A 745 -20.75 9.73 -27.65
CA THR A 745 -20.32 8.40 -27.24
C THR A 745 -21.55 7.54 -27.00
N GLY A 746 -21.43 6.25 -27.34
CA GLY A 746 -22.44 5.30 -26.92
C GLY A 746 -22.71 5.39 -25.41
N HIS A 747 -21.71 5.71 -24.57
CA HIS A 747 -21.88 5.77 -23.11
C HIS A 747 -22.85 6.86 -22.67
N SER A 748 -22.60 8.11 -23.08
CA SER A 748 -23.42 9.27 -22.73
C SER A 748 -24.84 9.10 -23.27
N ARG A 749 -24.98 8.63 -24.52
CA ARG A 749 -26.28 8.38 -25.14
C ARG A 749 -27.06 7.27 -24.44
N ILE A 750 -26.42 6.16 -24.08
CA ILE A 750 -27.03 5.10 -23.24
C ILE A 750 -27.51 5.69 -21.91
N LEU A 751 -26.72 6.55 -21.27
CA LEU A 751 -27.08 7.12 -19.97
C LEU A 751 -28.35 8.00 -20.07
N VAL A 752 -28.43 8.87 -21.07
CA VAL A 752 -29.60 9.74 -21.31
C VAL A 752 -30.84 8.91 -21.64
N LEU A 753 -30.73 8.01 -22.62
CA LEU A 753 -31.83 7.13 -23.03
C LEU A 753 -32.32 6.29 -21.86
N ARG A 754 -31.42 5.80 -21.00
CA ARG A 754 -31.81 5.07 -19.79
C ARG A 754 -32.61 5.91 -18.81
N TYR A 755 -32.23 7.18 -18.57
CA TYR A 755 -33.06 8.06 -17.74
C TYR A 755 -34.41 8.33 -18.38
N LEU A 756 -34.42 8.58 -19.70
CA LEU A 756 -35.65 8.85 -20.44
C LEU A 756 -36.62 7.66 -20.38
N VAL A 757 -36.15 6.44 -20.63
CA VAL A 757 -36.92 5.19 -20.50
C VAL A 757 -37.45 5.01 -19.08
N ARG A 758 -36.65 5.33 -18.05
CA ARG A 758 -37.10 5.30 -16.65
C ARG A 758 -38.19 6.33 -16.36
N ILE A 759 -38.05 7.54 -16.90
CA ILE A 759 -39.04 8.62 -16.76
C ILE A 759 -40.35 8.19 -17.41
N TYR A 760 -40.32 7.74 -18.67
CA TYR A 760 -41.50 7.23 -19.38
C TYR A 760 -42.16 6.06 -18.63
N ALA A 761 -41.39 5.08 -18.14
CA ALA A 761 -41.94 3.97 -17.37
C ALA A 761 -42.67 4.44 -16.09
N LYS A 762 -42.23 5.53 -15.46
CA LYS A 762 -42.91 6.12 -14.30
C LYS A 762 -44.14 6.92 -14.70
N ILE A 763 -44.05 7.75 -15.75
CA ILE A 763 -45.18 8.54 -16.26
C ILE A 763 -46.32 7.60 -16.67
N ILE A 764 -46.05 6.55 -17.44
CA ILE A 764 -47.05 5.56 -17.89
C ILE A 764 -47.78 4.91 -16.71
N LYS A 765 -47.07 4.60 -15.61
CA LYS A 765 -47.67 4.03 -14.40
C LYS A 765 -48.58 5.01 -13.65
N LEU A 766 -48.26 6.30 -13.68
CA LEU A 766 -49.04 7.34 -13.01
C LEU A 766 -50.24 7.78 -13.84
N ARG A 767 -50.03 7.93 -15.15
CA ARG A 767 -51.02 8.39 -16.11
C ARG A 767 -50.81 7.68 -17.45
N PRO A 768 -51.48 6.53 -17.67
CA PRO A 768 -51.39 5.82 -18.94
C PRO A 768 -51.84 6.72 -20.10
N ASN A 769 -50.97 6.90 -21.10
CA ASN A 769 -51.26 7.64 -22.33
C ASN A 769 -50.70 6.87 -23.54
N PRO A 770 -51.52 6.53 -24.55
CA PRO A 770 -51.07 5.80 -25.75
C PRO A 770 -49.92 6.47 -26.50
N GLU A 771 -49.91 7.79 -26.64
CA GLU A 771 -48.87 8.54 -27.35
C GLU A 771 -47.53 8.49 -26.59
N GLN A 772 -47.58 8.68 -25.27
CA GLN A 772 -46.39 8.57 -24.42
C GLN A 772 -45.86 7.14 -24.36
N LYS A 773 -46.76 6.14 -24.41
CA LYS A 773 -46.38 4.72 -24.49
C LYS A 773 -45.61 4.45 -25.78
N GLU A 774 -46.10 4.91 -26.92
CA GLU A 774 -45.44 4.69 -28.21
C GLU A 774 -44.09 5.41 -28.31
N ARG A 775 -44.04 6.68 -27.89
CA ARG A 775 -42.78 7.44 -27.85
C ARG A 775 -41.76 6.82 -26.89
N GLY A 776 -42.22 6.31 -25.74
CA GLY A 776 -41.38 5.56 -24.79
C GLY A 776 -40.80 4.29 -25.40
N LYS A 777 -41.58 3.54 -26.20
CA LYS A 777 -41.11 2.34 -26.91
C LYS A 777 -39.98 2.65 -27.87
N GLN A 778 -40.08 3.74 -28.63
CA GLN A 778 -39.04 4.16 -29.57
C GLN A 778 -37.71 4.41 -28.85
N TYR A 779 -37.71 5.17 -27.75
CA TYR A 779 -36.49 5.38 -26.95
C TYR A 779 -35.99 4.11 -26.27
N CYS A 780 -36.90 3.22 -25.85
CA CYS A 780 -36.55 1.94 -25.26
C CYS A 780 -35.82 1.03 -26.27
N GLN A 781 -36.27 1.00 -27.53
CA GLN A 781 -35.60 0.24 -28.58
C GLN A 781 -34.22 0.81 -28.92
N GLN A 782 -34.11 2.14 -29.02
CA GLN A 782 -32.81 2.80 -29.21
C GLN A 782 -31.83 2.50 -28.08
N LEU A 783 -32.31 2.51 -26.83
CA LEU A 783 -31.49 2.15 -25.67
C LEU A 783 -31.03 0.69 -25.74
N PHE A 784 -31.93 -0.21 -26.12
CA PHE A 784 -31.68 -1.64 -26.16
C PHE A 784 -30.58 -2.00 -27.17
N GLU A 785 -30.69 -1.53 -28.41
CA GLU A 785 -29.68 -1.79 -29.45
C GLU A 785 -28.32 -1.20 -29.07
N LEU A 786 -28.29 0.05 -28.61
CA LEU A 786 -27.05 0.72 -28.25
C LEU A 786 -26.37 0.08 -27.03
N ALA A 787 -27.15 -0.36 -26.03
CA ALA A 787 -26.63 -1.09 -24.89
C ALA A 787 -26.05 -2.45 -25.30
N LYS A 788 -26.74 -3.16 -26.20
CA LYS A 788 -26.31 -4.46 -26.73
C LYS A 788 -24.97 -4.38 -27.47
N GLU A 789 -24.79 -3.39 -28.34
CA GLU A 789 -23.53 -3.14 -29.06
C GLU A 789 -22.33 -2.85 -28.13
N ASN A 790 -22.60 -2.38 -26.91
CA ASN A 790 -21.57 -1.93 -25.96
C ASN A 790 -21.54 -2.74 -24.66
N LEU A 791 -22.00 -3.99 -24.71
CA LEU A 791 -21.86 -4.94 -23.60
C LEU A 791 -20.37 -5.24 -23.34
N GLY A 792 -20.00 -5.37 -22.07
CA GLY A 792 -18.60 -5.57 -21.64
C GLY A 792 -17.72 -4.31 -21.69
N LYS A 793 -18.04 -3.31 -22.53
CA LYS A 793 -17.31 -2.04 -22.58
C LYS A 793 -17.66 -1.09 -21.44
N TRP A 794 -18.96 -0.96 -21.14
CA TRP A 794 -19.45 -0.07 -20.09
C TRP A 794 -20.36 -0.79 -19.11
N SER A 795 -20.13 -0.60 -17.81
CA SER A 795 -20.97 -1.19 -16.75
C SER A 795 -22.44 -0.75 -16.84
N ILE A 796 -22.67 0.44 -17.40
CA ILE A 796 -23.99 1.04 -17.57
C ILE A 796 -24.87 0.27 -18.56
N SER A 797 -24.28 -0.38 -19.57
CA SER A 797 -24.99 -1.11 -20.63
C SER A 797 -25.83 -2.26 -20.06
N ASN A 798 -25.27 -3.00 -19.09
CA ASN A 798 -25.95 -4.09 -18.39
C ASN A 798 -27.22 -3.60 -17.67
N LEU A 799 -27.11 -2.48 -16.96
CA LEU A 799 -28.24 -1.88 -16.25
C LEU A 799 -29.31 -1.38 -17.23
N SER A 800 -28.91 -0.88 -18.39
CA SER A 800 -29.83 -0.36 -19.40
C SER A 800 -30.77 -1.43 -19.95
N LEU A 801 -30.27 -2.65 -20.21
CA LEU A 801 -31.13 -3.77 -20.65
C LEU A 801 -32.22 -4.11 -19.63
N ILE A 802 -31.88 -4.13 -18.33
CA ILE A 802 -32.84 -4.34 -17.25
C ILE A 802 -33.91 -3.23 -17.25
N TYR A 803 -33.52 -1.98 -17.47
CA TYR A 803 -34.46 -0.86 -17.53
C TYR A 803 -35.38 -0.92 -18.76
N CYS A 804 -34.90 -1.42 -19.90
CA CYS A 804 -35.76 -1.68 -21.07
C CYS A 804 -36.86 -2.68 -20.72
N ALA A 805 -36.51 -3.81 -20.11
CA ALA A 805 -37.50 -4.82 -19.70
C ALA A 805 -38.52 -4.25 -18.70
N LYS A 806 -38.06 -3.43 -17.73
CA LYS A 806 -38.94 -2.76 -16.76
C LYS A 806 -39.89 -1.74 -17.40
N PHE A 807 -39.50 -1.12 -18.50
CA PHE A 807 -40.38 -0.25 -19.27
C PHE A 807 -41.52 -1.04 -19.92
N TYR A 808 -41.22 -2.18 -20.55
CA TYR A 808 -42.27 -3.05 -21.11
C TYR A 808 -43.20 -3.63 -20.03
N CYS A 809 -42.67 -3.94 -18.83
CA CYS A 809 -43.51 -4.27 -17.69
C CYS A 809 -44.45 -3.13 -17.29
N ALA A 810 -43.97 -1.88 -17.30
CA ALA A 810 -44.80 -0.70 -17.03
C ALA A 810 -45.91 -0.52 -18.07
N CYS A 811 -45.68 -0.99 -19.30
CA CYS A 811 -46.63 -0.98 -20.40
C CYS A 811 -47.65 -2.13 -20.37
N GLY A 812 -47.51 -3.09 -19.45
CA GLY A 812 -48.31 -4.33 -19.39
C GLY A 812 -47.88 -5.41 -20.40
N GLU A 813 -46.72 -5.26 -21.05
CA GLU A 813 -46.23 -6.17 -22.10
C GLU A 813 -45.21 -7.16 -21.49
N PHE A 814 -45.71 -8.10 -20.70
CA PHE A 814 -44.87 -8.97 -19.86
C PHE A 814 -44.03 -9.98 -20.65
N THR A 815 -44.54 -10.55 -21.75
CA THR A 815 -43.77 -11.46 -22.61
C THR A 815 -42.53 -10.78 -23.20
N THR A 816 -42.70 -9.59 -23.79
CA THR A 816 -41.60 -8.78 -24.32
C THR A 816 -40.57 -8.44 -23.24
N ALA A 817 -41.02 -8.16 -22.01
CA ALA A 817 -40.12 -7.91 -20.90
C ALA A 817 -39.28 -9.15 -20.53
N VAL A 818 -39.89 -10.34 -20.51
CA VAL A 818 -39.18 -11.61 -20.26
C VAL A 818 -38.15 -11.89 -21.36
N ASP A 819 -38.46 -11.62 -22.63
CA ASP A 819 -37.51 -11.79 -23.74
C ASP A 819 -36.29 -10.85 -23.60
N MET A 820 -36.51 -9.62 -23.13
CA MET A 820 -35.42 -8.68 -22.85
C MET A 820 -34.54 -9.12 -21.66
N PHE A 821 -35.14 -9.67 -20.60
CA PHE A 821 -34.37 -10.27 -19.50
C PHE A 821 -33.57 -11.48 -19.96
N SER A 822 -34.17 -12.34 -20.79
CA SER A 822 -33.49 -13.50 -21.37
C SER A 822 -32.28 -13.08 -22.21
N THR A 823 -32.43 -11.99 -22.98
CA THR A 823 -31.31 -11.38 -23.72
C THR A 823 -30.19 -10.93 -22.78
N PHE A 824 -30.53 -10.23 -21.69
CA PHE A 824 -29.55 -9.85 -20.66
C PHE A 824 -28.81 -11.08 -20.09
N PHE A 825 -29.51 -12.16 -19.74
CA PHE A 825 -28.86 -13.35 -19.18
C PHE A 825 -28.01 -14.12 -20.20
N SER A 826 -28.37 -14.09 -21.48
CA SER A 826 -27.62 -14.79 -22.54
C SER A 826 -26.35 -14.05 -22.99
N MET A 827 -26.33 -12.72 -22.93
CA MET A 827 -25.25 -11.90 -23.49
C MET A 827 -24.22 -11.42 -22.46
N THR A 828 -24.40 -11.78 -21.19
CA THR A 828 -23.57 -11.25 -20.11
C THR A 828 -22.61 -12.32 -19.60
N SER A 829 -21.32 -11.98 -19.54
CA SER A 829 -20.28 -12.90 -19.08
C SER A 829 -20.28 -13.06 -17.56
N SER A 830 -19.60 -14.10 -17.06
CA SER A 830 -19.41 -14.40 -15.63
C SER A 830 -18.72 -13.29 -14.81
N SER A 831 -18.32 -12.17 -15.44
CA SER A 831 -17.66 -11.03 -14.78
C SER A 831 -18.63 -9.93 -14.28
N GLN A 832 -19.94 -10.13 -14.40
CA GLN A 832 -20.93 -9.19 -13.85
C GLN A 832 -20.95 -9.19 -12.31
N SER A 833 -21.29 -8.04 -11.74
CA SER A 833 -21.58 -7.95 -10.30
C SER A 833 -22.77 -8.86 -9.95
N HIS A 834 -22.56 -9.76 -8.99
CA HIS A 834 -23.61 -10.64 -8.47
C HIS A 834 -24.89 -9.88 -8.09
N ASN A 835 -24.74 -8.67 -7.56
CA ASN A 835 -25.86 -7.83 -7.15
C ASN A 835 -26.71 -7.37 -8.35
N VAL A 836 -26.10 -7.05 -9.50
CA VAL A 836 -26.83 -6.67 -10.73
C VAL A 836 -27.55 -7.88 -11.32
N TYR A 837 -26.88 -9.04 -11.32
CA TYR A 837 -27.49 -10.30 -11.74
C TYR A 837 -28.72 -10.64 -10.87
N SER A 838 -28.54 -10.62 -9.55
CA SER A 838 -29.59 -10.86 -8.56
C SER A 838 -30.77 -9.90 -8.71
N TRP A 839 -30.48 -8.63 -8.99
CA TRP A 839 -31.51 -7.63 -9.26
C TRP A 839 -32.27 -7.92 -10.56
N ALA A 840 -31.59 -8.36 -11.62
CA ALA A 840 -32.25 -8.78 -12.86
C ALA A 840 -33.17 -9.98 -12.62
N VAL A 841 -32.72 -10.98 -11.87
CA VAL A 841 -33.50 -12.17 -11.50
C VAL A 841 -34.78 -11.79 -10.75
N TYR A 842 -34.67 -10.88 -9.77
CA TYR A 842 -35.83 -10.36 -9.06
C TYR A 842 -36.84 -9.68 -10.00
N ASN A 843 -36.39 -8.82 -10.90
CA ASN A 843 -37.31 -8.12 -11.80
C ASN A 843 -37.91 -9.07 -12.85
N LEU A 844 -37.16 -10.03 -13.39
CA LEU A 844 -37.68 -11.09 -14.27
C LEU A 844 -38.81 -11.87 -13.57
N SER A 845 -38.54 -12.35 -12.36
CA SER A 845 -39.46 -13.17 -11.57
C SER A 845 -40.77 -12.43 -11.30
N ARG A 846 -40.69 -11.12 -11.01
CA ARG A 846 -41.87 -10.26 -10.87
C ARG A 846 -42.64 -10.06 -12.16
N SER A 847 -41.97 -10.01 -13.31
CA SER A 847 -42.64 -9.93 -14.61
C SER A 847 -43.41 -11.22 -14.92
N VAL A 848 -42.83 -12.38 -14.60
CA VAL A 848 -43.48 -13.69 -14.76
C VAL A 848 -44.73 -13.78 -13.89
N LEU A 849 -44.63 -13.42 -12.60
CA LEU A 849 -45.77 -13.37 -11.67
C LEU A 849 -46.87 -12.43 -12.17
N ALA A 850 -46.50 -11.18 -12.48
CA ALA A 850 -47.47 -10.15 -12.86
C ALA A 850 -48.19 -10.47 -14.19
N GLY A 851 -47.53 -11.17 -15.11
CA GLY A 851 -48.10 -11.60 -16.38
C GLY A 851 -48.77 -12.98 -16.37
N GLY A 852 -48.71 -13.74 -15.26
CA GLY A 852 -49.22 -15.11 -15.21
C GLY A 852 -48.53 -16.06 -16.20
N LEU A 853 -47.22 -15.88 -16.44
CA LEU A 853 -46.52 -16.54 -17.54
C LEU A 853 -45.97 -17.92 -17.15
N GLN A 854 -46.84 -18.93 -17.07
CA GLN A 854 -46.51 -20.30 -16.62
C GLN A 854 -45.29 -20.91 -17.34
N MET A 855 -45.14 -20.67 -18.65
CA MET A 855 -44.03 -21.22 -19.44
C MET A 855 -42.63 -20.77 -18.97
N TYR A 856 -42.52 -19.64 -18.26
CA TYR A 856 -41.24 -19.11 -17.74
C TYR A 856 -41.07 -19.28 -16.22
N GLN A 857 -42.07 -19.85 -15.54
CA GLN A 857 -42.10 -19.98 -14.08
C GLN A 857 -40.94 -20.83 -13.53
N GLN A 858 -40.66 -21.98 -14.16
CA GLN A 858 -39.60 -22.88 -13.70
C GLN A 858 -38.20 -22.26 -13.86
N ASP A 859 -37.93 -21.53 -14.95
CA ASP A 859 -36.67 -20.81 -15.15
C ASP A 859 -36.49 -19.71 -14.08
N ALA A 860 -37.54 -18.94 -13.79
CA ALA A 860 -37.51 -17.91 -12.76
C ALA A 860 -37.25 -18.49 -11.35
N ILE A 861 -37.91 -19.60 -11.00
CA ILE A 861 -37.68 -20.34 -9.74
C ILE A 861 -36.22 -20.79 -9.63
N GLN A 862 -35.69 -21.40 -10.69
CA GLN A 862 -34.33 -21.92 -10.69
C GLN A 862 -33.30 -20.80 -10.51
N ARG A 863 -33.48 -19.67 -11.20
CA ARG A 863 -32.60 -18.50 -11.05
C ARG A 863 -32.65 -17.90 -9.66
N CYS A 864 -33.83 -17.79 -9.05
CA CYS A 864 -33.98 -17.32 -7.67
C CYS A 864 -33.21 -18.22 -6.69
N ARG A 865 -33.35 -19.55 -6.83
CA ARG A 865 -32.62 -20.52 -6.00
C ARG A 865 -31.11 -20.39 -6.17
N ASN A 866 -30.62 -20.25 -7.41
CA ASN A 866 -29.20 -20.09 -7.67
C ASN A 866 -28.61 -18.83 -7.00
N VAL A 867 -29.36 -17.73 -6.97
CA VAL A 867 -28.94 -16.49 -6.28
C VAL A 867 -28.95 -16.68 -4.77
N LEU A 868 -30.02 -17.24 -4.20
CA LEU A 868 -30.17 -17.39 -2.74
C LEU A 868 -29.21 -18.41 -2.14
N ASN A 869 -28.80 -19.43 -2.92
CA ASN A 869 -27.84 -20.44 -2.50
C ASN A 869 -26.37 -20.04 -2.75
N SER A 870 -26.12 -18.85 -3.30
CA SER A 870 -24.77 -18.34 -3.55
C SER A 870 -24.10 -17.89 -2.25
N ASN A 871 -22.78 -18.09 -2.14
CA ASN A 871 -21.96 -17.49 -1.07
C ASN A 871 -21.65 -15.99 -1.31
N GLU A 872 -22.09 -15.44 -2.44
CA GLU A 872 -21.84 -14.04 -2.81
C GLU A 872 -22.84 -13.09 -2.12
N ILE A 873 -22.33 -12.00 -1.55
CA ILE A 873 -23.12 -11.07 -0.73
C ILE A 873 -24.08 -10.24 -1.61
N ILE A 874 -25.37 -10.29 -1.31
CA ILE A 874 -26.40 -9.38 -1.83
C ILE A 874 -27.00 -8.53 -0.70
N SER A 875 -27.59 -7.37 -1.02
CA SER A 875 -28.23 -6.52 -0.01
C SER A 875 -29.38 -7.24 0.69
N SER A 876 -29.53 -7.06 2.01
CA SER A 876 -30.59 -7.67 2.82
C SER A 876 -32.00 -7.44 2.24
N ASP A 877 -32.31 -6.21 1.80
CA ASP A 877 -33.59 -5.88 1.16
C ASP A 877 -33.84 -6.70 -0.12
N LEU A 878 -32.82 -6.86 -0.98
CA LEU A 878 -32.96 -7.67 -2.19
C LEU A 878 -33.11 -9.17 -1.87
N ASN A 879 -32.41 -9.66 -0.84
CA ASN A 879 -32.52 -11.05 -0.38
C ASN A 879 -33.96 -11.36 0.09
N ILE A 880 -34.52 -10.50 0.95
CA ILE A 880 -35.91 -10.61 1.41
C ILE A 880 -36.89 -10.58 0.24
N ARG A 881 -36.70 -9.62 -0.69
CA ARG A 881 -37.57 -9.49 -1.87
C ARG A 881 -37.52 -10.71 -2.78
N LEU A 882 -36.33 -11.26 -3.02
CA LEU A 882 -36.15 -12.47 -3.82
C LEU A 882 -36.79 -13.69 -3.14
N THR A 883 -36.62 -13.83 -1.83
CA THR A 883 -37.22 -14.91 -1.04
C THR A 883 -38.75 -14.88 -1.12
N ASN A 884 -39.35 -13.71 -0.93
CA ASN A 884 -40.80 -13.54 -1.06
C ASN A 884 -41.27 -13.82 -2.49
N THR A 885 -40.56 -13.31 -3.49
CA THR A 885 -40.90 -13.54 -4.91
C THR A 885 -40.80 -15.02 -5.29
N LEU A 886 -39.82 -15.74 -4.74
CA LEU A 886 -39.66 -17.18 -4.94
C LEU A 886 -40.84 -17.96 -4.33
N HIS A 887 -41.29 -17.57 -3.14
CA HIS A 887 -42.46 -18.16 -2.51
C HIS A 887 -43.71 -17.94 -3.37
N ASP A 888 -43.94 -16.71 -3.82
CA ASP A 888 -45.07 -16.38 -4.71
C ASP A 888 -45.01 -17.18 -6.02
N LEU A 889 -43.82 -17.35 -6.61
CA LEU A 889 -43.64 -18.15 -7.82
C LEU A 889 -43.91 -19.64 -7.61
N GLN A 890 -43.72 -20.18 -6.41
CA GLN A 890 -44.02 -21.58 -6.12
C GLN A 890 -45.53 -21.82 -5.92
N ASN A 891 -46.27 -20.76 -5.64
CA ASN A 891 -47.71 -20.79 -5.39
C ASN A 891 -48.56 -20.27 -6.57
N LEU A 892 -47.93 -19.81 -7.65
CA LEU A 892 -48.55 -19.40 -8.91
C LEU A 892 -48.93 -20.63 -9.75
#